data_AF-A0A1F7I8Q7-F1
#
_entry.id   AF-A0A1F7I8Q7-F1
#
_cell.length_a   1.000
_cell.length_b   1.000
_cell.length_c   1.000
_cell.angle_alpha   90.00
_cell.angle_beta   90.00
_cell.angle_gamma   90.00
#
_symmetry.space_group_name_H-M   'P 1'
#
loop_
_entity.id
_entity.type
_entity.pdbx_description
1 polymer ?
#
loop_
_entity_poly.entity_id
_entity_poly.type
_entity_poly.pdbx_seq_one_letter_code
_entity_poly.pdbx_strand_id
1 'polypeptide(L)'
;MFNDVYFYLARYQDLYPFLIPLGFIGIWRWDVWLTKKLVGLFYRPKKTGYKSSVSVVTPVYNEDPKTFAAAVESWAKNKPDEIIAVIDFTDEVCIKLFKDFTKKSKLARLIVTKVPGKREALADGIKAAKGEIIALIDSDTIWNEDTLKNALAPFADEKIGGVATRQSVLEPKTVAQKLFSIRLEQRYWDDIPFLATVEDVLVCLSGRTALYRKKAIMPILNRMVNEKFMGQSVISGEDKRLTYLIEEAGWKTTYQSNSQVFTTGVKDIRSFLNQQVRWTRNSWRNDLRAISDNWVFKHLIFSLYLIDRAIQPFTLLVSPIYFIVSLILGLWVPVVVILVWWHISRFVKMIPHLKKHPTDIWVLPIFILFSFISAYIRLYALFSLNMQGWITRWDKSRLTKFRFFDLARGHVMTIFVFGLVASGVVTNKYFNYLIPQEKQNKLIASTLQRKSNLASANNKGIVLGASTVDAESRLSKRHEFLETDSLAGIAEKYGVNFDDLLYTNVRKITNWNRIKPGIVFTIPPKGVTVNPSYRFNYQRIYDDFLQIGYDSFDNTIYISGRGYQAGIRDIFNSVGRDYLEEVSPKIWQLRANIVLRSGTTLKLNKEEVTWFRMASSKDKFVTLRASNADVLIDGVKITSWDEKKQDYDKNYQDGRSYILVKDSARMDVKSSEIAYLGFARPKDYPYSSYGISWRMSTGKLTTSLLTGEIENSRFHDNYFGAFTYGATGMTWRGNEFYNNVRYGLDPHDDSNGFLVENNKFYNNGSHGLIFSKRCVRNTIRNNISYNNKLHGIMLHELSNENVIRDNMVYNNREGISLDNSSKNIIAENKIFYNKRGVLADKKSTDNLIEKNEITENRQYGVYFYGQAGENVVRDNILAFNTVGVYIKTNANSVLNNQIDQNKVGVYFLGKAKNNRLDSNVITYSDVYGVYGKVSDGIFNLMGDNNLLIKNNRRDIAAVALE
;
A
#
# COMPACT_ATOMS: atom_id res chain seq x y z
N MET A 1 17.07 8.99 14.80
CA MET A 1 17.17 9.49 13.41
C MET A 1 17.27 8.38 12.37
N PHE A 2 18.31 7.52 12.33
CA PHE A 2 18.38 6.41 11.35
C PHE A 2 17.24 5.38 11.54
N ASN A 3 16.89 5.07 12.81
CA ASN A 3 15.76 4.20 13.16
C ASN A 3 14.37 4.84 12.91
N ASP A 4 14.24 6.16 13.00
CA ASP A 4 12.99 6.88 12.68
C ASP A 4 12.77 7.01 11.17
N VAL A 5 13.84 7.25 10.42
CA VAL A 5 13.82 7.22 8.95
C VAL A 5 13.53 5.81 8.46
N TYR A 6 14.10 4.77 9.09
CA TYR A 6 13.78 3.37 8.79
C TYR A 6 12.33 3.01 9.15
N PHE A 7 11.81 3.49 10.28
CA PHE A 7 10.41 3.32 10.71
C PHE A 7 9.42 4.04 9.77
N TYR A 8 9.72 5.25 9.33
CA TYR A 8 8.92 5.98 8.33
C TYR A 8 9.02 5.31 6.94
N LEU A 9 10.21 4.89 6.49
CA LEU A 9 10.37 4.15 5.24
C LEU A 9 9.62 2.80 5.28
N ALA A 10 9.65 2.06 6.39
CA ALA A 10 8.94 0.80 6.59
C ALA A 10 7.41 0.96 6.68
N ARG A 11 6.90 2.08 7.23
CA ARG A 11 5.46 2.40 7.26
C ARG A 11 4.85 2.67 5.87
N TYR A 12 5.68 3.07 4.92
CA TYR A 12 5.27 3.44 3.56
C TYR A 12 5.66 2.42 2.49
N GLN A 13 6.31 1.31 2.88
CA GLN A 13 6.78 0.26 1.99
C GLN A 13 5.66 -0.50 1.26
N ASP A 14 4.39 -0.41 1.68
CA ASP A 14 3.25 -1.01 0.95
C ASP A 14 2.55 -0.01 0.02
N LEU A 15 2.76 1.29 0.22
CA LEU A 15 2.12 2.36 -0.54
C LEU A 15 2.89 2.70 -1.82
N TYR A 16 4.22 2.63 -1.76
CA TYR A 16 5.15 3.04 -2.82
C TYR A 16 5.86 1.93 -3.63
N PRO A 17 5.60 0.60 -3.48
CA PRO A 17 6.18 -0.42 -4.36
C PRO A 17 5.90 -0.20 -5.84
N PHE A 18 4.77 0.40 -6.17
CA PHE A 18 4.45 0.75 -7.56
C PHE A 18 5.48 1.73 -8.14
N LEU A 19 6.20 2.52 -7.33
CA LEU A 19 7.29 3.39 -7.78
C LEU A 19 8.60 2.64 -8.05
N ILE A 20 8.72 1.36 -7.70
CA ILE A 20 9.98 0.61 -7.86
C ILE A 20 10.42 0.48 -9.31
N PRO A 21 9.53 0.20 -10.29
CA PRO A 21 9.91 0.28 -11.70
C PRO A 21 10.42 1.68 -12.06
N LEU A 22 9.80 2.75 -11.55
CA LEU A 22 10.31 4.11 -11.75
C LEU A 22 11.70 4.29 -11.11
N GLY A 23 11.94 3.69 -9.95
CA GLY A 23 13.23 3.62 -9.28
C GLY A 23 14.29 2.86 -10.09
N PHE A 24 14.00 1.66 -10.57
CA PHE A 24 14.91 0.85 -11.42
C PHE A 24 15.21 1.54 -12.74
N ILE A 25 14.19 2.11 -13.39
CA ILE A 25 14.39 2.95 -14.56
C ILE A 25 15.30 4.12 -14.18
N GLY A 26 15.06 4.78 -13.05
CA GLY A 26 15.92 5.83 -12.51
C GLY A 26 17.38 5.39 -12.39
N ILE A 27 17.63 4.30 -11.65
CA ILE A 27 18.95 3.71 -11.42
C ILE A 27 19.61 3.39 -12.75
N TRP A 28 18.98 2.59 -13.61
CA TRP A 28 19.51 2.24 -14.93
C TRP A 28 19.85 3.49 -15.77
N ARG A 29 18.94 4.47 -15.84
CA ARG A 29 19.15 5.70 -16.60
C ARG A 29 20.32 6.52 -16.05
N TRP A 30 20.54 6.50 -14.75
CA TRP A 30 21.64 7.20 -14.08
C TRP A 30 22.95 6.43 -14.12
N ASP A 31 22.92 5.11 -14.09
CA ASP A 31 24.07 4.24 -14.27
C ASP A 31 24.61 4.38 -15.69
N VAL A 32 23.76 4.33 -16.71
CA VAL A 32 24.20 4.59 -18.10
C VAL A 32 24.82 5.98 -18.22
N TRP A 33 24.23 6.99 -17.57
CA TRP A 33 24.80 8.34 -17.58
C TRP A 33 26.14 8.39 -16.82
N LEU A 34 26.24 7.73 -15.67
CA LEU A 34 27.43 7.69 -14.83
C LEU A 34 28.55 6.90 -15.51
N THR A 35 28.27 5.77 -16.14
CA THR A 35 29.23 5.01 -16.95
C THR A 35 29.78 5.88 -18.08
N LYS A 36 28.90 6.58 -18.82
CA LYS A 36 29.35 7.54 -19.83
C LYS A 36 30.27 8.60 -19.24
N LYS A 37 29.93 9.11 -18.06
CA LYS A 37 30.76 10.09 -17.34
C LYS A 37 32.10 9.52 -16.92
N LEU A 38 32.12 8.37 -16.24
CA LEU A 38 33.33 7.74 -15.71
C LEU A 38 34.28 7.33 -16.84
N VAL A 39 33.77 6.68 -17.89
CA VAL A 39 34.57 6.35 -19.08
C VAL A 39 35.05 7.63 -19.76
N GLY A 40 34.18 8.64 -19.88
CA GLY A 40 34.54 9.97 -20.38
C GLY A 40 35.60 10.71 -19.54
N LEU A 41 35.88 10.31 -18.28
CA LEU A 41 36.98 10.88 -17.49
C LEU A 41 38.35 10.40 -17.98
N PHE A 42 38.41 9.20 -18.58
CA PHE A 42 39.62 8.66 -19.21
C PHE A 42 39.87 9.25 -20.60
N TYR A 43 38.87 9.91 -21.17
CA TYR A 43 39.07 10.68 -22.38
C TYR A 43 40.19 11.71 -22.17
N ARG A 44 41.13 11.72 -23.11
CA ARG A 44 42.19 12.72 -23.21
C ARG A 44 42.28 13.20 -24.66
N PRO A 45 42.26 14.52 -24.90
CA PRO A 45 42.47 15.04 -26.26
C PRO A 45 43.87 14.63 -26.74
N LYS A 46 44.00 14.31 -28.04
CA LYS A 46 45.29 13.98 -28.62
C LYS A 46 46.19 15.22 -28.62
N LYS A 47 47.48 15.03 -28.32
CA LYS A 47 48.47 16.11 -28.34
C LYS A 47 48.62 16.65 -29.76
N THR A 48 48.70 17.97 -29.89
CA THR A 48 48.92 18.62 -31.18
C THR A 48 50.29 18.30 -31.74
N GLY A 49 50.39 18.22 -33.07
CA GLY A 49 51.67 17.91 -33.74
C GLY A 49 51.50 17.35 -35.16
N TYR A 50 50.36 16.72 -35.47
CA TYR A 50 50.06 16.27 -36.82
C TYR A 50 49.76 17.45 -37.75
N LYS A 51 50.37 17.45 -38.93
CA LYS A 51 50.12 18.42 -39.99
C LYS A 51 49.63 17.68 -41.23
N SER A 52 48.65 18.27 -41.90
CA SER A 52 48.08 17.76 -43.15
C SER A 52 47.48 18.93 -43.89
N SER A 53 47.36 18.82 -45.22
CA SER A 53 46.63 19.81 -46.01
C SER A 53 45.12 19.72 -45.70
N VAL A 54 44.46 20.88 -45.56
CA VAL A 54 43.05 20.98 -45.17
C VAL A 54 42.25 21.86 -46.11
N SER A 55 41.17 21.30 -46.62
CA SER A 55 40.13 22.03 -47.34
C SER A 55 38.93 22.27 -46.45
N VAL A 56 38.59 23.53 -46.19
CA VAL A 56 37.29 23.90 -45.60
C VAL A 56 36.24 23.88 -46.70
N VAL A 57 35.09 23.25 -46.45
CA VAL A 57 33.95 23.20 -47.36
C VAL A 57 32.69 23.61 -46.60
N THR A 58 32.00 24.64 -47.09
CA THR A 58 30.75 25.12 -46.49
C THR A 58 29.64 25.27 -47.53
N PRO A 59 28.47 24.64 -47.33
CA PRO A 59 27.27 24.92 -48.11
C PRO A 59 26.52 26.12 -47.53
N VAL A 60 26.10 27.07 -48.37
CA VAL A 60 25.45 28.32 -47.94
C VAL A 60 24.11 28.49 -48.64
N TYR A 61 23.06 28.77 -47.86
CA TYR A 61 21.72 29.07 -48.37
C TYR A 61 20.94 29.97 -47.40
N ASN A 62 20.64 31.19 -47.86
CA ASN A 62 19.87 32.23 -47.18
C ASN A 62 20.32 32.45 -45.73
N GLU A 63 21.65 32.52 -45.54
CA GLU A 63 22.26 32.75 -44.23
C GLU A 63 22.29 34.24 -43.89
N ASP A 64 22.28 34.58 -42.60
CA ASP A 64 22.49 35.97 -42.19
C ASP A 64 23.90 36.43 -42.63
N PRO A 65 24.02 37.48 -43.46
CA PRO A 65 25.30 37.88 -44.04
C PRO A 65 26.35 38.26 -42.99
N LYS A 66 25.92 38.87 -41.87
CA LYS A 66 26.82 39.25 -40.79
C LYS A 66 27.40 38.02 -40.10
N THR A 67 26.55 37.03 -39.81
CA THR A 67 26.96 35.76 -39.22
C THR A 67 27.90 35.00 -40.15
N PHE A 68 27.59 34.94 -41.46
CA PHE A 68 28.43 34.27 -42.45
C PHE A 68 29.80 34.94 -42.63
N ALA A 69 29.87 36.27 -42.67
CA ALA A 69 31.16 36.99 -42.70
C ALA A 69 32.04 36.65 -41.50
N ALA A 70 31.48 36.73 -40.29
CA ALA A 70 32.21 36.42 -39.06
C ALA A 70 32.72 34.97 -39.04
N ALA A 71 31.92 34.03 -39.56
CA ALA A 71 32.30 32.63 -39.69
C ALA A 71 33.49 32.47 -40.66
N VAL A 72 33.40 33.00 -41.88
CA VAL A 72 34.47 32.91 -42.89
C VAL A 72 35.79 33.50 -42.41
N GLU A 73 35.74 34.68 -41.76
CA GLU A 73 36.92 35.31 -41.18
C GLU A 73 37.57 34.45 -40.09
N SER A 74 36.76 33.80 -39.24
CA SER A 74 37.27 32.92 -38.18
C SER A 74 37.98 31.67 -38.71
N TRP A 75 37.50 31.09 -39.82
CA TRP A 75 38.14 29.96 -40.46
C TRP A 75 39.47 30.36 -41.10
N ALA A 76 39.50 31.53 -41.76
CA ALA A 76 40.71 32.06 -42.38
C ALA A 76 41.82 32.31 -41.35
N LYS A 77 41.48 32.80 -40.15
CA LYS A 77 42.44 32.98 -39.04
C LYS A 77 43.14 31.69 -38.60
N ASN A 78 42.49 30.53 -38.79
CA ASN A 78 43.08 29.22 -38.50
C ASN A 78 44.02 28.70 -39.61
N LYS A 79 44.18 29.44 -40.71
CA LYS A 79 45.10 29.17 -41.82
C LYS A 79 44.93 27.78 -42.48
N PRO A 80 43.73 27.40 -42.96
CA PRO A 80 43.55 26.23 -43.82
C PRO A 80 44.20 26.47 -45.20
N ASP A 81 44.49 25.40 -45.95
CA ASP A 81 45.06 25.50 -47.30
C ASP A 81 44.06 26.00 -48.34
N GLU A 82 42.77 25.72 -48.15
CA GLU A 82 41.70 26.31 -48.95
C GLU A 82 40.36 26.40 -48.23
N ILE A 83 39.51 27.34 -48.66
CA ILE A 83 38.14 27.55 -48.18
C ILE A 83 37.20 27.56 -49.39
N ILE A 84 36.34 26.55 -49.50
CA ILE A 84 35.40 26.36 -50.59
C ILE A 84 33.99 26.65 -50.08
N ALA A 85 33.37 27.72 -50.56
CA ALA A 85 31.95 27.98 -50.32
C ALA A 85 31.12 27.52 -51.52
N VAL A 86 30.14 26.65 -51.27
CA VAL A 86 29.18 26.20 -52.27
C VAL A 86 27.85 26.89 -51.97
N ILE A 87 27.54 27.93 -52.74
CA ILE A 87 26.41 28.83 -52.47
C ILE A 87 25.32 28.60 -53.52
N ASP A 88 24.07 28.47 -53.08
CA ASP A 88 22.93 28.38 -53.99
C ASP A 88 22.80 29.67 -54.82
N PHE A 89 22.49 29.53 -56.11
CA PHE A 89 22.39 30.66 -57.03
C PHE A 89 21.35 31.72 -56.63
N THR A 90 20.38 31.37 -55.78
CA THR A 90 19.36 32.31 -55.28
C THR A 90 19.83 33.20 -54.13
N ASP A 91 20.96 32.89 -53.48
CA ASP A 91 21.51 33.68 -52.36
C ASP A 91 22.54 34.71 -52.87
N GLU A 92 22.05 35.70 -53.60
CA GLU A 92 22.89 36.74 -54.23
C GLU A 92 23.72 37.53 -53.20
N VAL A 93 23.19 37.71 -51.99
CA VAL A 93 23.82 38.47 -50.91
C VAL A 93 25.06 37.73 -50.40
N CYS A 94 24.95 36.44 -50.08
CA CYS A 94 26.11 35.65 -49.63
C CYS A 94 27.10 35.39 -50.76
N ILE A 95 26.63 35.25 -52.02
CA ILE A 95 27.51 35.18 -53.20
C ILE A 95 28.40 36.42 -53.28
N LYS A 96 27.81 37.62 -53.19
CA LYS A 96 28.56 38.88 -53.24
C LYS A 96 29.58 38.97 -52.12
N LEU A 97 29.15 38.66 -50.89
CA LEU A 97 29.99 38.67 -49.70
C LEU A 97 31.22 37.74 -49.85
N PHE A 98 31.02 36.51 -50.29
CA PHE A 98 32.13 35.56 -50.45
C PHE A 98 33.01 35.90 -51.65
N LYS A 99 32.46 36.45 -52.74
CA LYS A 99 33.27 36.99 -53.85
C LYS A 99 34.23 38.08 -53.36
N ASP A 100 33.75 39.00 -52.53
CA ASP A 100 34.61 40.04 -51.98
C ASP A 100 35.68 39.48 -51.02
N PHE A 101 35.38 38.40 -50.31
CA PHE A 101 36.37 37.66 -49.54
C PHE A 101 37.42 36.96 -50.42
N THR A 102 37.03 36.37 -51.56
CA THR A 102 37.98 35.72 -52.50
C THR A 102 38.98 36.68 -53.13
N LYS A 103 38.62 37.96 -53.29
CA LYS A 103 39.56 39.01 -53.71
C LYS A 103 40.64 39.27 -52.66
N LYS A 104 40.31 39.10 -51.38
CA LYS A 104 41.20 39.35 -50.23
C LYS A 104 42.04 38.13 -49.84
N SER A 105 41.56 36.92 -50.11
CA SER A 105 42.24 35.66 -49.76
C SER A 105 42.33 34.73 -50.97
N LYS A 106 43.56 34.48 -51.44
CA LYS A 106 43.84 33.53 -52.53
C LYS A 106 43.51 32.07 -52.18
N LEU A 107 43.25 31.78 -50.90
CA LEU A 107 42.88 30.45 -50.40
C LEU A 107 41.37 30.18 -50.55
N ALA A 108 40.56 31.18 -50.91
CA ALA A 108 39.11 31.03 -51.01
C ALA A 108 38.65 30.70 -52.45
N ARG A 109 37.69 29.78 -52.58
CA ARG A 109 37.08 29.35 -53.84
C ARG A 109 35.57 29.36 -53.72
N LEU A 110 34.91 30.04 -54.65
CA LEU A 110 33.45 30.06 -54.73
C LEU A 110 32.96 29.04 -55.77
N ILE A 111 31.95 28.24 -55.40
CA ILE A 111 31.17 27.41 -56.31
C ILE A 111 29.71 27.88 -56.21
N VAL A 112 29.12 28.33 -57.30
CA VAL A 112 27.69 28.69 -57.35
C VAL A 112 26.94 27.49 -57.90
N THR A 113 26.07 26.89 -57.10
CA THR A 113 25.29 25.70 -57.51
C THR A 113 23.87 26.05 -57.89
N LYS A 114 23.36 25.40 -58.94
CA LYS A 114 21.94 25.43 -59.34
C LYS A 114 21.15 24.23 -58.81
N VAL A 115 21.85 23.23 -58.26
CA VAL A 115 21.25 22.01 -57.74
C VAL A 115 20.80 22.29 -56.30
N PRO A 116 19.50 22.25 -56.01
CA PRO A 116 19.02 22.57 -54.68
C PRO A 116 19.32 21.43 -53.71
N GLY A 117 19.90 21.77 -52.55
CA GLY A 117 20.08 20.83 -51.45
C GLY A 117 21.48 20.84 -50.84
N LYS A 118 21.53 20.66 -49.52
CA LYS A 118 22.80 20.67 -48.77
C LYS A 118 23.68 19.45 -49.11
N ARG A 119 23.09 18.30 -49.45
CA ARG A 119 23.84 17.05 -49.73
C ARG A 119 24.64 17.17 -51.02
N GLU A 120 24.03 17.72 -52.04
CA GLU A 120 24.58 17.98 -53.37
C GLU A 120 25.67 19.04 -53.28
N ALA A 121 25.37 20.17 -52.61
CA ALA A 121 26.36 21.22 -52.37
C ALA A 121 27.60 20.72 -51.63
N LEU A 122 27.43 19.90 -50.57
CA LEU A 122 28.55 19.26 -49.89
C LEU A 122 29.34 18.33 -50.82
N ALA A 123 28.66 17.49 -51.60
CA ALA A 123 29.31 16.56 -52.51
C ALA A 123 30.15 17.29 -53.57
N ASP A 124 29.65 18.39 -54.14
CA ASP A 124 30.38 19.19 -55.12
C ASP A 124 31.60 19.87 -54.50
N GLY A 125 31.45 20.41 -53.28
CA GLY A 125 32.56 20.99 -52.52
C GLY A 125 33.65 19.95 -52.18
N ILE A 126 33.25 18.75 -51.74
CA ILE A 126 34.18 17.65 -51.41
C ILE A 126 34.94 17.17 -52.65
N LYS A 127 34.28 17.08 -53.81
CA LYS A 127 34.93 16.71 -55.08
C LYS A 127 35.95 17.76 -55.52
N ALA A 128 35.62 19.04 -55.32
CA ALA A 128 36.47 20.17 -55.68
C ALA A 128 37.66 20.38 -54.74
N ALA A 129 37.56 19.89 -53.50
CA ALA A 129 38.58 20.00 -52.47
C ALA A 129 39.87 19.27 -52.85
N LYS A 130 41.04 19.84 -52.55
CA LYS A 130 42.37 19.30 -52.83
C LYS A 130 43.08 18.74 -51.60
N GLY A 131 42.71 19.19 -50.40
CA GLY A 131 43.30 18.79 -49.14
C GLY A 131 43.10 17.30 -48.83
N GLU A 132 44.06 16.73 -48.13
CA GLU A 132 43.98 15.36 -47.62
C GLU A 132 42.90 15.22 -46.54
N ILE A 133 42.72 16.27 -45.74
CA ILE A 133 41.63 16.40 -44.77
C ILE A 133 40.62 17.45 -45.28
N ILE A 134 39.34 17.15 -45.13
CA ILE A 134 38.24 18.02 -45.52
C ILE A 134 37.44 18.39 -44.28
N ALA A 135 37.40 19.68 -43.95
CA ALA A 135 36.59 20.24 -42.88
C ALA A 135 35.23 20.68 -43.44
N LEU A 136 34.16 19.95 -43.12
CA LEU A 136 32.78 20.32 -43.45
C LEU A 136 32.23 21.23 -42.35
N ILE A 137 31.77 22.42 -42.73
CA ILE A 137 31.38 23.49 -41.77
C ILE A 137 30.04 24.10 -42.18
N ASP A 138 29.12 24.28 -41.22
CA ASP A 138 27.90 25.06 -41.44
C ASP A 138 28.24 26.56 -41.55
N SER A 139 27.51 27.27 -42.41
CA SER A 139 27.70 28.70 -42.71
C SER A 139 27.57 29.65 -41.51
N ASP A 140 27.03 29.19 -40.38
CA ASP A 140 26.82 29.97 -39.16
C ASP A 140 27.84 29.66 -38.05
N THR A 141 28.88 28.88 -38.33
CA THR A 141 29.80 28.37 -37.30
C THR A 141 31.11 29.16 -37.22
N ILE A 142 31.45 29.66 -36.04
CA ILE A 142 32.66 30.44 -35.75
C ILE A 142 33.72 29.55 -35.08
N TRP A 143 34.97 29.64 -35.52
CA TRP A 143 36.12 28.91 -34.95
C TRP A 143 36.87 29.74 -33.91
N ASN A 144 37.37 29.09 -32.86
CA ASN A 144 38.46 29.63 -32.03
C ASN A 144 39.79 29.60 -32.77
N GLU A 145 40.79 30.36 -32.30
CA GLU A 145 42.10 30.51 -32.95
C GLU A 145 42.87 29.20 -33.16
N ASP A 146 42.78 28.26 -32.23
CA ASP A 146 43.48 26.96 -32.28
C ASP A 146 42.60 25.79 -32.79
N THR A 147 41.41 26.07 -33.31
CA THR A 147 40.42 25.03 -33.67
C THR A 147 40.99 24.00 -34.63
N LEU A 148 41.56 24.47 -35.74
CA LEU A 148 42.05 23.59 -36.81
C LEU A 148 43.26 22.79 -36.37
N LYS A 149 44.25 23.47 -35.78
CA LYS A 149 45.48 22.86 -35.26
C LYS A 149 45.16 21.73 -34.27
N ASN A 150 44.19 21.95 -33.39
CA ASN A 150 43.74 20.94 -32.44
C ASN A 150 43.00 19.80 -33.15
N ALA A 151 42.06 20.11 -34.04
CA ALA A 151 41.24 19.12 -34.75
C ALA A 151 42.04 18.15 -35.63
N LEU A 152 43.24 18.55 -36.07
CA LEU A 152 44.12 17.71 -36.87
C LEU A 152 44.83 16.61 -36.07
N ALA A 153 45.04 16.81 -34.77
CA ALA A 153 45.84 15.92 -33.93
C ALA A 153 45.44 14.43 -34.02
N PRO A 154 44.15 14.05 -34.04
CA PRO A 154 43.77 12.64 -34.09
C PRO A 154 44.08 11.93 -35.42
N PHE A 155 44.27 12.67 -36.52
CA PHE A 155 44.66 12.08 -37.82
C PHE A 155 46.12 11.61 -37.86
N ALA A 156 46.88 11.69 -36.75
CA ALA A 156 48.11 10.91 -36.63
C ALA A 156 47.86 9.40 -36.72
N ASP A 157 46.66 8.92 -36.33
CA ASP A 157 46.23 7.54 -36.55
C ASP A 157 45.59 7.40 -37.94
N GLU A 158 46.18 6.55 -38.78
CA GLU A 158 45.71 6.30 -40.14
C GLU A 158 44.30 5.72 -40.21
N LYS A 159 43.81 5.05 -39.15
CA LYS A 159 42.47 4.47 -39.09
C LYS A 159 41.36 5.49 -38.85
N ILE A 160 41.71 6.69 -38.37
CA ILE A 160 40.75 7.77 -38.13
C ILE A 160 40.32 8.36 -39.48
N GLY A 161 39.06 8.15 -39.85
CA GLY A 161 38.44 8.73 -41.04
C GLY A 161 37.71 10.04 -40.77
N GLY A 162 37.33 10.34 -39.53
CA GLY A 162 36.65 11.59 -39.18
C GLY A 162 36.86 12.08 -37.74
N VAL A 163 36.79 13.39 -37.53
CA VAL A 163 37.02 14.05 -36.24
C VAL A 163 35.93 15.09 -35.96
N ALA A 164 35.30 15.00 -34.77
CA ALA A 164 34.36 15.99 -34.25
C ALA A 164 35.08 17.05 -33.40
N THR A 165 34.61 18.29 -33.51
CA THR A 165 35.00 19.40 -32.64
C THR A 165 34.02 19.59 -31.48
N ARG A 166 34.45 20.28 -30.42
CA ARG A 166 33.58 20.72 -29.32
C ARG A 166 32.75 21.90 -29.81
N GLN A 167 31.44 21.87 -29.57
CA GLN A 167 30.52 22.90 -30.07
C GLN A 167 29.74 23.55 -28.93
N SER A 168 29.62 24.88 -28.95
CA SER A 168 28.88 25.67 -27.95
C SER A 168 27.96 26.70 -28.64
N VAL A 169 26.96 27.22 -27.92
CA VAL A 169 26.23 28.41 -28.36
C VAL A 169 27.05 29.66 -28.00
N LEU A 170 27.21 30.58 -28.95
CA LEU A 170 27.79 31.89 -28.72
C LEU A 170 26.81 32.74 -27.89
N GLU A 171 27.18 33.08 -26.66
CA GLU A 171 26.41 33.95 -25.74
C GLU A 171 24.89 33.69 -25.72
N PRO A 172 24.41 32.63 -25.06
CA PRO A 172 22.98 32.31 -25.06
C PRO A 172 22.15 33.36 -24.28
N LYS A 173 21.31 34.14 -24.98
CA LYS A 173 20.48 35.21 -24.36
C LYS A 173 19.02 34.81 -24.19
N THR A 174 18.40 34.22 -25.22
CA THR A 174 16.99 33.81 -25.17
C THR A 174 16.80 32.45 -24.51
N VAL A 175 15.58 32.13 -24.06
CA VAL A 175 15.24 30.80 -23.52
C VAL A 175 15.59 29.68 -24.50
N ALA A 176 15.30 29.86 -25.79
CA ALA A 176 15.62 28.85 -26.81
C ALA A 176 17.14 28.66 -26.97
N GLN A 177 17.93 29.74 -26.98
CA GLN A 177 19.38 29.67 -27.04
C GLN A 177 19.99 29.01 -25.79
N LYS A 178 19.43 29.29 -24.60
CA LYS A 178 19.85 28.66 -23.33
C LYS A 178 19.54 27.16 -23.32
N LEU A 179 18.33 26.76 -23.70
CA LEU A 179 17.97 25.33 -23.85
C LEU A 179 18.85 24.61 -24.88
N PHE A 180 19.20 25.30 -25.97
CA PHE A 180 20.11 24.77 -26.97
C PHE A 180 21.55 24.64 -26.46
N SER A 181 22.04 25.63 -25.71
CA SER A 181 23.35 25.58 -25.04
C SER A 181 23.43 24.39 -24.09
N ILE A 182 22.43 24.22 -23.21
CA ILE A 182 22.35 23.07 -22.27
C ILE A 182 22.44 21.73 -23.02
N ARG A 183 21.75 21.60 -24.15
CA ARG A 183 21.77 20.40 -25.01
C ARG A 183 23.14 20.12 -25.61
N LEU A 184 23.82 21.15 -26.12
CA LEU A 184 25.14 20.98 -26.71
C LEU A 184 26.16 20.59 -25.65
N GLU A 185 26.13 21.24 -24.49
CA GLU A 185 27.04 20.88 -23.40
C GLU A 185 26.82 19.43 -22.94
N GLN A 186 25.57 18.98 -22.80
CA GLN A 186 25.29 17.56 -22.51
C GLN A 186 25.89 16.62 -23.55
N ARG A 187 25.78 16.96 -24.84
CA ARG A 187 26.33 16.12 -25.91
C ARG A 187 27.86 16.01 -25.85
N TYR A 188 28.55 17.14 -25.69
CA TYR A 188 30.02 17.19 -25.78
C TYR A 188 30.74 16.96 -24.45
N TRP A 189 30.03 16.98 -23.33
CA TRP A 189 30.57 16.64 -22.02
C TRP A 189 30.22 15.21 -21.56
N ASP A 190 29.25 14.56 -22.21
CA ASP A 190 28.76 13.24 -21.80
C ASP A 190 28.93 12.23 -22.94
N ASP A 191 28.15 12.37 -24.01
CA ASP A 191 28.00 11.31 -25.02
C ASP A 191 29.22 11.16 -25.93
N ILE A 192 29.78 12.26 -26.42
CA ILE A 192 30.87 12.24 -27.40
C ILE A 192 32.22 11.80 -26.79
N PRO A 193 32.66 12.32 -25.63
CA PRO A 193 33.88 11.83 -24.97
C PRO A 193 33.81 10.35 -24.62
N PHE A 194 32.63 9.86 -24.20
CA PHE A 194 32.39 8.45 -23.96
C PHE A 194 32.70 7.62 -25.21
N LEU A 195 32.00 7.89 -26.31
CA LEU A 195 32.12 7.11 -27.55
C LEU A 195 33.52 7.16 -28.17
N ALA A 196 34.20 8.31 -28.08
CA ALA A 196 35.59 8.45 -28.51
C ALA A 196 36.55 7.62 -27.65
N THR A 197 36.26 7.40 -26.37
CA THR A 197 37.15 6.65 -25.47
C THR A 197 37.03 5.14 -25.68
N VAL A 198 35.80 4.63 -25.89
CA VAL A 198 35.57 3.18 -25.96
C VAL A 198 36.05 2.58 -27.28
N GLU A 199 35.64 3.13 -28.42
CA GLU A 199 35.87 2.47 -29.72
C GLU A 199 36.23 3.43 -30.87
N ASP A 200 36.20 4.75 -30.65
CA ASP A 200 36.27 5.76 -31.72
C ASP A 200 35.20 5.51 -32.81
N VAL A 201 33.94 5.45 -32.37
CA VAL A 201 32.76 5.36 -33.24
C VAL A 201 31.69 6.31 -32.69
N LEU A 202 31.41 7.41 -33.41
CA LEU A 202 30.59 8.51 -32.93
C LEU A 202 29.21 8.53 -33.58
N VAL A 203 28.21 8.94 -32.80
CA VAL A 203 26.81 8.93 -33.29
C VAL A 203 26.50 9.93 -34.39
N CYS A 204 27.31 10.98 -34.51
CA CYS A 204 27.24 11.99 -35.55
C CYS A 204 28.34 13.03 -35.33
N LEU A 205 29.16 13.22 -36.36
CA LEU A 205 30.05 14.37 -36.52
C LEU A 205 29.19 15.53 -37.03
N SER A 206 28.85 16.47 -36.15
CA SER A 206 27.87 17.51 -36.44
C SER A 206 28.38 18.53 -37.46
N GLY A 207 27.54 18.90 -38.42
CA GLY A 207 27.87 19.74 -39.57
C GLY A 207 28.41 21.12 -39.24
N ARG A 208 28.14 21.65 -38.03
CA ARG A 208 28.77 22.87 -37.53
C ARG A 208 30.27 22.88 -37.78
N THR A 209 30.97 21.81 -37.43
CA THR A 209 32.32 21.53 -37.91
C THR A 209 32.65 20.05 -37.71
N ALA A 210 33.01 19.37 -38.78
CA ALA A 210 33.49 18.00 -38.78
C ALA A 210 34.61 17.82 -39.82
N LEU A 211 35.72 17.20 -39.43
CA LEU A 211 36.85 16.97 -40.33
C LEU A 211 36.83 15.51 -40.78
N TYR A 212 37.25 15.26 -42.01
CA TYR A 212 37.24 13.94 -42.61
C TYR A 212 38.47 13.71 -43.46
N ARG A 213 39.02 12.49 -43.48
CA ARG A 213 39.98 12.12 -44.52
C ARG A 213 39.25 12.08 -45.87
N LYS A 214 39.81 12.75 -46.88
CA LYS A 214 39.27 12.73 -48.23
C LYS A 214 39.13 11.30 -48.76
N LYS A 215 40.14 10.44 -48.51
CA LYS A 215 40.12 9.01 -48.86
C LYS A 215 38.95 8.23 -48.22
N ALA A 216 38.46 8.66 -47.07
CA ALA A 216 37.34 8.00 -46.37
C ALA A 216 35.98 8.46 -46.92
N ILE A 217 35.81 9.76 -47.21
CA ILE A 217 34.50 10.31 -47.60
C ILE A 217 34.23 10.28 -49.11
N MET A 218 35.25 10.34 -49.97
CA MET A 218 35.06 10.39 -51.42
C MET A 218 34.28 9.16 -51.97
N PRO A 219 34.57 7.91 -51.56
CA PRO A 219 33.90 6.72 -52.10
C PRO A 219 32.41 6.63 -51.74
N ILE A 220 32.00 7.26 -50.64
CA ILE A 220 30.64 7.13 -50.09
C ILE A 220 29.68 8.26 -50.53
N LEU A 221 30.17 9.29 -51.23
CA LEU A 221 29.36 10.47 -51.59
C LEU A 221 28.10 10.10 -52.39
N ASN A 222 28.22 9.17 -53.32
CA ASN A 222 27.08 8.72 -54.14
C ASN A 222 25.98 8.10 -53.25
N ARG A 223 26.37 7.29 -52.26
CA ARG A 223 25.45 6.68 -51.27
C ARG A 223 24.80 7.72 -50.35
N MET A 224 25.47 8.84 -50.09
CA MET A 224 24.91 9.95 -49.32
C MET A 224 23.88 10.73 -50.15
N VAL A 225 24.22 11.13 -51.38
CA VAL A 225 23.34 11.98 -52.21
C VAL A 225 22.08 11.22 -52.61
N ASN A 226 22.20 9.96 -53.02
CA ASN A 226 21.07 9.16 -53.52
C ASN A 226 20.36 8.34 -52.43
N GLU A 227 20.44 8.77 -51.16
CA GLU A 227 19.82 8.06 -50.06
C GLU A 227 18.29 8.05 -50.18
N LYS A 228 17.69 6.85 -50.14
CA LYS A 228 16.25 6.66 -49.97
C LYS A 228 15.93 5.97 -48.65
N PHE A 229 14.83 6.36 -48.01
CA PHE A 229 14.29 5.73 -46.81
C PHE A 229 12.78 5.50 -47.01
N MET A 230 12.31 4.26 -46.81
CA MET A 230 10.91 3.87 -47.07
C MET A 230 10.39 4.33 -48.45
N GLY A 231 11.21 4.17 -49.49
CA GLY A 231 10.86 4.52 -50.88
C GLY A 231 11.01 6.01 -51.24
N GLN A 232 11.22 6.92 -50.29
CA GLN A 232 11.36 8.36 -50.54
C GLN A 232 12.80 8.84 -50.45
N SER A 233 13.20 9.77 -51.32
CA SER A 233 14.52 10.42 -51.26
C SER A 233 14.67 11.24 -49.97
N VAL A 234 15.84 11.15 -49.35
CA VAL A 234 16.17 11.85 -48.11
C VAL A 234 16.85 13.17 -48.41
N ILE A 235 16.21 14.28 -48.03
CA ILE A 235 16.71 15.63 -48.35
C ILE A 235 17.36 16.37 -47.15
N SER A 236 17.50 15.71 -45.99
CA SER A 236 18.22 16.28 -44.83
C SER A 236 18.83 15.21 -43.92
N GLY A 237 19.80 15.59 -43.07
CA GLY A 237 20.46 14.70 -42.10
C GLY A 237 21.78 14.11 -42.58
N GLU A 238 22.41 14.79 -43.53
CA GLU A 238 23.68 14.50 -44.18
C GLU A 238 24.84 14.26 -43.20
N ASP A 239 24.99 15.09 -42.16
CA ASP A 239 26.08 14.99 -41.18
C ASP A 239 26.18 13.59 -40.56
N LYS A 240 25.03 13.07 -40.10
CA LYS A 240 24.94 11.77 -39.46
C LYS A 240 25.06 10.62 -40.46
N ARG A 241 24.49 10.79 -41.66
CA ARG A 241 24.59 9.78 -42.72
C ARG A 241 26.05 9.59 -43.15
N LEU A 242 26.79 10.68 -43.34
CA LEU A 242 28.22 10.66 -43.64
C LEU A 242 29.00 9.93 -42.55
N THR A 243 28.73 10.27 -41.28
CA THR A 243 29.36 9.60 -40.13
C THR A 243 29.16 8.09 -40.20
N TYR A 244 27.93 7.62 -40.42
CA TYR A 244 27.65 6.18 -40.46
C TYR A 244 28.20 5.49 -41.70
N LEU A 245 28.23 6.17 -42.85
CA LEU A 245 28.79 5.59 -44.08
C LEU A 245 30.30 5.38 -44.00
N ILE A 246 31.04 6.29 -43.35
CA ILE A 246 32.48 6.08 -43.14
C ILE A 246 32.75 4.98 -42.11
N GLU A 247 31.94 4.90 -41.06
CA GLU A 247 32.03 3.86 -40.03
C GLU A 247 31.68 2.47 -40.61
N GLU A 248 30.63 2.39 -41.43
CA GLU A 248 30.26 1.20 -42.20
C GLU A 248 31.38 0.75 -43.14
N ALA A 249 32.12 1.71 -43.72
CA ALA A 249 33.30 1.44 -44.55
C ALA A 249 34.57 1.07 -43.75
N GLY A 250 34.48 0.95 -42.42
CA GLY A 250 35.56 0.49 -41.55
C GLY A 250 36.47 1.59 -40.99
N TRP A 251 36.15 2.86 -41.22
CA TRP A 251 36.89 3.99 -40.65
C TRP A 251 36.44 4.30 -39.23
N LYS A 252 37.39 4.71 -38.38
CA LYS A 252 37.08 5.21 -37.04
C LYS A 252 36.72 6.69 -37.06
N THR A 253 35.89 7.11 -36.12
CA THR A 253 35.56 8.52 -35.90
C THR A 253 35.81 8.92 -34.45
N THR A 254 36.46 10.06 -34.24
CA THR A 254 36.89 10.45 -32.89
C THR A 254 36.55 11.90 -32.58
N TYR A 255 36.81 12.31 -31.33
CA TYR A 255 36.49 13.62 -30.81
C TYR A 255 37.75 14.33 -30.34
N GLN A 256 37.83 15.64 -30.55
CA GLN A 256 38.89 16.48 -30.03
C GLN A 256 38.33 17.62 -29.16
N SER A 257 38.42 17.50 -27.83
CA SER A 257 37.76 18.43 -26.89
C SER A 257 38.34 19.84 -26.85
N ASN A 258 39.63 20.01 -27.12
CA ASN A 258 40.29 21.32 -27.15
C ASN A 258 40.13 22.03 -28.51
N SER A 259 39.49 21.42 -29.51
CA SER A 259 39.07 22.09 -30.75
C SER A 259 37.65 22.63 -30.57
N GLN A 260 37.49 23.94 -30.37
CA GLN A 260 36.22 24.57 -29.98
C GLN A 260 35.62 25.44 -31.10
N VAL A 261 34.33 25.26 -31.37
CA VAL A 261 33.56 26.08 -32.32
C VAL A 261 32.25 26.59 -31.69
N PHE A 262 31.66 27.62 -32.29
CA PHE A 262 30.46 28.30 -31.79
C PHE A 262 29.39 28.48 -32.87
N THR A 263 28.12 28.38 -32.49
CA THR A 263 26.95 28.72 -33.33
C THR A 263 26.13 29.82 -32.65
N THR A 264 25.49 30.69 -33.43
CA THR A 264 24.61 31.75 -32.91
C THR A 264 23.30 31.21 -32.31
N GLY A 265 22.89 29.99 -32.71
CA GLY A 265 21.71 29.30 -32.20
C GLY A 265 20.37 29.95 -32.56
N VAL A 266 19.28 29.20 -32.34
CA VAL A 266 17.93 29.66 -32.69
C VAL A 266 17.34 30.51 -31.56
N LYS A 267 16.87 31.73 -31.88
CA LYS A 267 16.33 32.68 -30.89
C LYS A 267 14.92 32.34 -30.43
N ASP A 268 14.07 31.87 -31.35
CA ASP A 268 12.64 31.58 -31.12
C ASP A 268 12.39 30.12 -30.70
N ILE A 269 11.49 29.91 -29.74
CA ILE A 269 11.19 28.58 -29.18
C ILE A 269 10.47 27.67 -30.18
N ARG A 270 9.56 28.21 -31.00
CA ARG A 270 8.82 27.42 -31.98
C ARG A 270 9.76 26.91 -33.06
N SER A 271 10.59 27.78 -33.59
CA SER A 271 11.64 27.45 -34.58
C SER A 271 12.63 26.43 -34.02
N PHE A 272 13.02 26.58 -32.76
CA PHE A 272 13.86 25.61 -32.06
C PHE A 272 13.19 24.23 -31.92
N LEU A 273 11.93 24.15 -31.51
CA LEU A 273 11.20 22.86 -31.39
C LEU A 273 11.06 22.17 -32.76
N ASN A 274 10.78 22.92 -33.82
CA ASN A 274 10.74 22.36 -35.17
C ASN A 274 12.11 21.84 -35.63
N GLN A 275 13.18 22.55 -35.27
CA GLN A 275 14.55 22.08 -35.50
C GLN A 275 14.83 20.77 -34.76
N GLN A 276 14.34 20.61 -33.51
CA GLN A 276 14.45 19.36 -32.76
C GLN A 276 13.69 18.21 -33.43
N VAL A 277 12.46 18.44 -33.91
CA VAL A 277 11.69 17.43 -34.65
C VAL A 277 12.48 16.96 -35.88
N ARG A 278 13.02 17.89 -36.67
CA ARG A 278 13.84 17.60 -37.86
C ARG A 278 15.05 16.73 -37.51
N TRP A 279 15.87 17.17 -36.56
CA TRP A 279 17.06 16.42 -36.14
C TRP A 279 16.71 15.03 -35.59
N THR A 280 15.58 14.91 -34.91
CA THR A 280 15.14 13.64 -34.33
C THR A 280 14.65 12.67 -35.38
N ARG A 281 13.87 13.12 -36.39
CA ARG A 281 13.51 12.29 -37.55
C ARG A 281 14.75 11.79 -38.29
N ASN A 282 15.71 12.68 -38.53
CA ASN A 282 16.97 12.33 -39.19
C ASN A 282 17.76 11.32 -38.37
N SER A 283 17.73 11.46 -37.05
CA SER A 283 18.40 10.51 -36.15
C SER A 283 17.79 9.12 -36.26
N TRP A 284 16.46 9.00 -36.14
CA TRP A 284 15.75 7.72 -36.25
C TRP A 284 15.98 7.02 -37.57
N ARG A 285 15.88 7.74 -38.69
CA ARG A 285 16.07 7.14 -40.03
C ARG A 285 17.46 6.53 -40.17
N ASN A 286 18.50 7.28 -39.77
CA ASN A 286 19.87 6.79 -39.82
C ASN A 286 20.12 5.64 -38.84
N ASP A 287 19.56 5.69 -37.63
CA ASP A 287 19.72 4.61 -36.64
C ASP A 287 19.07 3.31 -37.11
N LEU A 288 17.81 3.38 -37.54
CA LEU A 288 17.06 2.21 -38.03
C LEU A 288 17.75 1.60 -39.25
N ARG A 289 18.26 2.44 -40.15
CA ARG A 289 19.02 1.97 -41.30
C ARG A 289 20.34 1.32 -40.88
N ALA A 290 21.11 1.94 -40.00
CA ALA A 290 22.39 1.38 -39.54
C ALA A 290 22.21 0.02 -38.85
N ILE A 291 21.12 -0.15 -38.08
CA ILE A 291 20.72 -1.43 -37.50
C ILE A 291 20.34 -2.43 -38.60
N SER A 292 19.54 -2.02 -39.59
CA SER A 292 19.15 -2.87 -40.72
C SER A 292 20.34 -3.30 -41.60
N ASP A 293 21.34 -2.44 -41.73
CA ASP A 293 22.56 -2.68 -42.50
C ASP A 293 23.58 -3.54 -41.69
N ASN A 294 23.25 -3.91 -40.43
CA ASN A 294 23.98 -4.80 -39.52
C ASN A 294 25.41 -4.40 -39.12
N TRP A 295 26.01 -3.36 -39.70
CA TRP A 295 27.41 -2.98 -39.42
C TRP A 295 27.61 -2.55 -37.96
N VAL A 296 26.60 -1.94 -37.34
CA VAL A 296 26.66 -1.46 -35.95
C VAL A 296 26.93 -2.60 -34.96
N PHE A 297 26.50 -3.83 -35.26
CA PHE A 297 26.67 -4.99 -34.37
C PHE A 297 28.11 -5.47 -34.25
N LYS A 298 29.01 -5.00 -35.14
CA LYS A 298 30.46 -5.17 -34.98
C LYS A 298 31.02 -4.31 -33.83
N HIS A 299 30.27 -3.29 -33.42
CA HIS A 299 30.61 -2.34 -32.37
C HIS A 299 29.62 -2.48 -31.22
N LEU A 300 29.92 -3.39 -30.30
CA LEU A 300 28.98 -3.76 -29.24
C LEU A 300 28.55 -2.55 -28.40
N ILE A 301 29.50 -1.73 -27.96
CA ILE A 301 29.19 -0.58 -27.09
C ILE A 301 28.39 0.49 -27.85
N PHE A 302 28.72 0.72 -29.11
CA PHE A 302 27.98 1.64 -29.97
C PHE A 302 26.54 1.17 -30.21
N SER A 303 26.36 -0.13 -30.49
CA SER A 303 25.03 -0.74 -30.62
C SER A 303 24.20 -0.57 -29.35
N LEU A 304 24.77 -0.87 -28.18
CA LEU A 304 24.10 -0.67 -26.89
C LEU A 304 23.73 0.80 -26.66
N TYR A 305 24.60 1.74 -27.06
CA TYR A 305 24.30 3.17 -27.02
C TYR A 305 23.10 3.54 -27.90
N LEU A 306 23.00 3.00 -29.12
CA LEU A 306 21.88 3.27 -30.02
C LEU A 306 20.57 2.72 -29.44
N ILE A 307 20.60 1.51 -28.89
CA ILE A 307 19.47 0.89 -28.20
C ILE A 307 19.03 1.74 -27.00
N ASP A 308 19.97 2.17 -26.13
CA ASP A 308 19.66 3.06 -25.00
C ASP A 308 18.96 4.34 -25.47
N ARG A 309 19.49 4.95 -26.54
CA ARG A 309 18.94 6.19 -27.09
C ARG A 309 17.53 6.00 -27.66
N ALA A 310 17.23 4.84 -28.23
CA ALA A 310 15.91 4.48 -28.75
C ALA A 310 14.89 4.25 -27.62
N ILE A 311 15.31 3.66 -26.49
CA ILE A 311 14.46 3.37 -25.33
C ILE A 311 14.24 4.60 -24.44
N GLN A 312 15.21 5.53 -24.41
CA GLN A 312 15.18 6.75 -23.60
C GLN A 312 13.86 7.55 -23.62
N PRO A 313 13.23 7.86 -24.78
CA PRO A 313 11.98 8.63 -24.78
C PRO A 313 10.82 7.92 -24.06
N PHE A 314 10.73 6.58 -24.14
CA PHE A 314 9.69 5.81 -23.46
C PHE A 314 9.88 5.88 -21.94
N THR A 315 11.10 5.57 -21.47
CA THR A 315 11.44 5.60 -20.04
C THR A 315 11.30 6.98 -19.40
N LEU A 316 11.59 8.06 -20.15
CA LEU A 316 11.47 9.42 -19.64
C LEU A 316 10.00 9.84 -19.42
N LEU A 317 9.06 9.31 -20.20
CA LEU A 317 7.63 9.62 -20.09
C LEU A 317 6.92 8.82 -18.99
N VAL A 318 7.53 7.75 -18.51
CA VAL A 318 7.02 6.97 -17.37
C VAL A 318 6.87 7.87 -16.13
N SER A 319 7.85 8.74 -15.86
CA SER A 319 7.86 9.58 -14.65
C SER A 319 6.67 10.54 -14.51
N PRO A 320 6.27 11.35 -15.52
CA PRO A 320 5.08 12.20 -15.41
C PRO A 320 3.78 11.40 -15.33
N ILE A 321 3.72 10.19 -15.89
CA ILE A 321 2.57 9.29 -15.74
C ILE A 321 2.43 8.85 -14.28
N TYR A 322 3.52 8.39 -13.65
CA TYR A 322 3.55 8.05 -12.23
C TYR A 322 3.17 9.25 -11.34
N PHE A 323 3.62 10.45 -11.70
CA PHE A 323 3.26 11.68 -11.00
C PHE A 323 1.75 11.96 -11.03
N ILE A 324 1.12 11.90 -12.22
CA ILE A 324 -0.32 12.13 -12.39
C ILE A 324 -1.14 11.04 -11.68
N VAL A 325 -0.77 9.77 -11.83
CA VAL A 325 -1.44 8.66 -11.14
C VAL A 325 -1.34 8.83 -9.62
N SER A 326 -0.18 9.26 -9.10
CA SER A 326 0.00 9.53 -7.67
C SER A 326 -0.87 10.69 -7.17
N LEU A 327 -1.04 11.75 -7.98
CA LEU A 327 -1.95 12.86 -7.68
C LEU A 327 -3.40 12.39 -7.59
N ILE A 328 -3.89 11.63 -8.58
CA ILE A 328 -5.28 11.13 -8.63
C ILE A 328 -5.58 10.23 -7.42
N LEU A 329 -4.61 9.43 -7.00
CA LEU A 329 -4.75 8.49 -5.88
C LEU A 329 -4.51 9.14 -4.49
N GLY A 330 -4.23 10.44 -4.42
CA GLY A 330 -3.96 11.14 -3.16
C GLY A 330 -2.64 10.74 -2.49
N LEU A 331 -1.66 10.23 -3.25
CA LEU A 331 -0.36 9.78 -2.76
C LEU A 331 0.64 10.95 -2.74
N TRP A 332 0.51 11.83 -1.76
CA TRP A 332 1.25 13.10 -1.71
C TRP A 332 2.78 12.97 -1.53
N VAL A 333 3.28 11.96 -0.82
CA VAL A 333 4.74 11.76 -0.67
C VAL A 333 5.41 11.44 -2.01
N PRO A 334 4.94 10.48 -2.83
CA PRO A 334 5.44 10.26 -4.19
C PRO A 334 5.40 11.50 -5.07
N VAL A 335 4.33 12.28 -4.99
CA VAL A 335 4.17 13.54 -5.74
C VAL A 335 5.34 14.47 -5.42
N VAL A 336 5.64 14.67 -4.13
CA VAL A 336 6.77 15.50 -3.69
C VAL A 336 8.11 14.89 -4.09
N VAL A 337 8.33 13.60 -3.88
CA VAL A 337 9.59 12.91 -4.23
C VAL A 337 9.90 13.01 -5.72
N ILE A 338 8.90 12.77 -6.58
CA ILE A 338 9.06 12.86 -8.03
C ILE A 338 9.38 14.30 -8.45
N LEU A 339 8.69 15.30 -7.88
CA LEU A 339 8.97 16.71 -8.16
C LEU A 339 10.39 17.10 -7.75
N VAL A 340 10.81 16.74 -6.53
CA VAL A 340 12.17 17.01 -6.05
C VAL A 340 13.21 16.32 -6.95
N TRP A 341 12.95 15.06 -7.32
CA TRP A 341 13.84 14.32 -8.21
C TRP A 341 13.95 14.95 -9.60
N TRP A 342 12.88 15.48 -10.18
CA TRP A 342 12.96 16.21 -11.45
C TRP A 342 13.89 17.42 -11.36
N HIS A 343 13.83 18.18 -10.28
CA HIS A 343 14.68 19.34 -10.07
C HIS A 343 16.14 18.94 -9.88
N ILE A 344 16.43 18.00 -8.98
CA ILE A 344 17.80 17.51 -8.73
C ILE A 344 18.40 16.92 -10.02
N SER A 345 17.66 16.02 -10.66
CA SER A 345 18.15 15.30 -11.83
C SER A 345 18.46 16.22 -13.01
N ARG A 346 17.65 17.27 -13.22
CA ARG A 346 17.87 18.25 -14.29
C ARG A 346 18.88 19.32 -13.93
N PHE A 347 18.98 19.69 -12.66
CA PHE A 347 20.05 20.54 -12.17
C PHE A 347 21.42 19.92 -12.46
N VAL A 348 21.63 18.65 -12.09
CA VAL A 348 22.90 17.94 -12.33
C VAL A 348 23.26 17.91 -13.81
N LYS A 349 22.29 17.62 -14.68
CA LYS A 349 22.52 17.62 -16.14
C LYS A 349 22.70 19.02 -16.73
N MET A 350 22.38 20.08 -15.99
CA MET A 350 22.56 21.47 -16.37
C MET A 350 23.91 22.05 -15.88
N ILE A 351 24.63 21.36 -14.98
CA ILE A 351 25.90 21.82 -14.40
C ILE A 351 26.93 22.29 -15.43
N PRO A 352 27.20 21.58 -16.55
CA PRO A 352 28.19 22.04 -17.53
C PRO A 352 27.88 23.43 -18.12
N HIS A 353 26.59 23.73 -18.28
CA HIS A 353 26.12 25.05 -18.70
C HIS A 353 26.20 26.06 -17.55
N LEU A 354 25.74 25.70 -16.35
CA LEU A 354 25.78 26.56 -15.17
C LEU A 354 27.20 26.96 -14.74
N LYS A 355 28.21 26.12 -14.99
CA LYS A 355 29.63 26.48 -14.76
C LYS A 355 30.07 27.69 -15.59
N LYS A 356 29.45 27.90 -16.76
CA LYS A 356 29.71 29.06 -17.63
C LYS A 356 28.72 30.20 -17.38
N HIS A 357 27.46 29.86 -17.06
CA HIS A 357 26.37 30.82 -16.87
C HIS A 357 25.58 30.51 -15.58
N PRO A 358 26.11 30.84 -14.39
CA PRO A 358 25.46 30.48 -13.12
C PRO A 358 24.09 31.13 -12.91
N THR A 359 23.88 32.33 -13.45
CA THR A 359 22.64 33.09 -13.37
C THR A 359 21.48 32.44 -14.14
N ASP A 360 21.75 31.48 -15.02
CA ASP A 360 20.73 30.78 -15.81
C ASP A 360 20.01 29.67 -15.03
N ILE A 361 20.21 29.57 -13.70
CA ILE A 361 19.53 28.61 -12.83
C ILE A 361 18.00 28.69 -12.90
N TRP A 362 17.43 29.89 -13.12
CA TRP A 362 15.99 30.09 -13.24
C TRP A 362 15.39 29.36 -14.46
N VAL A 363 16.20 28.97 -15.45
CA VAL A 363 15.76 28.20 -16.62
C VAL A 363 15.45 26.74 -16.24
N LEU A 364 15.85 26.27 -15.05
CA LEU A 364 15.69 24.88 -14.62
C LEU A 364 14.26 24.33 -14.75
N PRO A 365 13.18 24.98 -14.27
CA PRO A 365 11.81 24.47 -14.43
C PRO A 365 11.39 24.36 -15.90
N ILE A 366 11.83 25.31 -16.74
CA ILE A 366 11.58 25.30 -18.19
C ILE A 366 12.34 24.13 -18.84
N PHE A 367 13.58 23.88 -18.41
CA PHE A 367 14.38 22.77 -18.89
C PHE A 367 13.81 21.40 -18.49
N ILE A 368 13.19 21.28 -17.31
CA ILE A 368 12.42 20.09 -16.90
C ILE A 368 11.27 19.84 -17.88
N LEU A 369 10.43 20.85 -18.12
CA LEU A 369 9.30 20.73 -19.05
C LEU A 369 9.77 20.40 -20.47
N PHE A 370 10.80 21.10 -20.96
CA PHE A 370 11.40 20.85 -22.26
C PHE A 370 11.94 19.42 -22.40
N SER A 371 12.43 18.82 -21.32
CA SER A 371 12.89 17.43 -21.33
C SER A 371 11.77 16.45 -21.67
N PHE A 372 10.57 16.64 -21.09
CA PHE A 372 9.40 15.82 -21.38
C PHE A 372 8.83 16.11 -22.78
N ILE A 373 8.79 17.38 -23.18
CA ILE A 373 8.43 17.78 -24.55
C ILE A 373 9.37 17.13 -25.57
N SER A 374 10.67 17.03 -25.27
CA SER A 374 11.58 16.34 -26.17
C SER A 374 11.34 14.84 -26.26
N ALA A 375 10.93 14.18 -25.16
CA ALA A 375 10.58 12.77 -25.20
C ALA A 375 9.36 12.56 -26.11
N TYR A 376 8.36 13.44 -25.98
CA TYR A 376 7.21 13.49 -26.88
C TYR A 376 7.64 13.70 -28.34
N ILE A 377 8.49 14.70 -28.63
CA ILE A 377 9.01 14.96 -29.98
C ILE A 377 9.70 13.73 -30.56
N ARG A 378 10.42 12.94 -29.74
CA ARG A 378 11.07 11.71 -30.18
C ARG A 378 10.10 10.63 -30.60
N LEU A 379 9.01 10.43 -29.87
CA LEU A 379 7.95 9.49 -30.25
C LEU A 379 7.17 9.99 -31.47
N TYR A 380 6.79 11.27 -31.47
CA TYR A 380 6.13 11.88 -32.62
C TYR A 380 6.97 11.76 -33.90
N ALA A 381 8.28 12.02 -33.81
CA ALA A 381 9.21 11.88 -34.92
C ALA A 381 9.32 10.43 -35.42
N LEU A 382 9.24 9.44 -34.54
CA LEU A 382 9.26 8.01 -34.90
C LEU A 382 8.04 7.62 -35.75
N PHE A 383 6.87 8.18 -35.48
CA PHE A 383 5.66 7.94 -36.27
C PHE A 383 5.47 8.91 -37.44
N SER A 384 6.43 9.80 -37.66
CA SER A 384 6.41 10.80 -38.74
C SER A 384 7.72 10.84 -39.55
N LEU A 385 8.43 9.70 -39.66
CA LEU A 385 9.76 9.63 -40.28
C LEU A 385 9.79 10.13 -41.73
N ASN A 386 8.75 9.83 -42.51
CA ASN A 386 8.67 10.19 -43.93
C ASN A 386 8.13 11.62 -44.16
N MET A 387 7.92 12.40 -43.10
CA MET A 387 7.47 13.78 -43.21
C MET A 387 8.64 14.74 -43.45
N GLN A 388 8.72 15.27 -44.67
CA GLN A 388 9.82 16.15 -45.12
C GLN A 388 9.38 17.60 -45.43
N GLY A 389 8.09 17.93 -45.38
CA GLY A 389 7.54 19.23 -45.84
C GLY A 389 7.82 20.49 -44.97
N TRP A 390 8.73 20.42 -44.00
CA TRP A 390 8.99 21.49 -43.01
C TRP A 390 10.45 21.97 -43.05
N ILE A 391 11.06 21.99 -44.24
CA ILE A 391 12.49 22.27 -44.42
C ILE A 391 12.72 23.78 -44.56
N THR A 392 13.73 24.29 -43.85
CA THR A 392 14.12 25.70 -43.84
C THR A 392 15.05 26.10 -44.99
N ARG A 393 15.55 25.14 -45.78
CA ARG A 393 16.56 25.32 -46.83
C ARG A 393 16.12 24.85 -48.23
N TRP A 394 14.81 24.67 -48.41
CA TRP A 394 14.17 24.38 -49.70
C TRP A 394 13.07 25.42 -49.88
N ASP A 395 12.87 25.88 -51.11
CA ASP A 395 11.73 26.72 -51.45
C ASP A 395 10.43 25.97 -51.07
N LYS A 396 9.53 26.64 -50.35
CA LYS A 396 8.25 26.07 -49.90
C LYS A 396 7.40 25.53 -51.06
N SER A 397 7.58 26.06 -52.27
CA SER A 397 6.93 25.59 -53.49
C SER A 397 7.41 24.21 -53.96
N ARG A 398 8.61 23.79 -53.54
CA ARG A 398 9.26 22.53 -53.95
C ARG A 398 9.02 21.38 -52.97
N LEU A 399 8.20 21.60 -51.94
CA LEU A 399 7.88 20.62 -50.90
C LEU A 399 6.43 20.14 -51.04
N THR A 400 6.20 18.84 -50.88
CA THR A 400 4.85 18.28 -50.76
C THR A 400 4.16 18.83 -49.50
N LYS A 401 3.00 19.49 -49.67
CA LYS A 401 2.17 20.01 -48.57
C LYS A 401 1.68 18.87 -47.67
N PHE A 402 1.66 19.10 -46.36
CA PHE A 402 1.16 18.13 -45.39
C PHE A 402 -0.35 17.92 -45.54
N ARG A 403 -0.80 16.66 -45.59
CA ARG A 403 -2.21 16.33 -45.39
C ARG A 403 -2.48 16.28 -43.89
N PHE A 404 -3.60 16.86 -43.46
CA PHE A 404 -4.02 16.90 -42.05
C PHE A 404 -3.96 15.51 -41.38
N PHE A 405 -4.38 14.47 -42.11
CA PHE A 405 -4.38 13.09 -41.65
C PHE A 405 -2.98 12.53 -41.34
N ASP A 406 -1.94 12.96 -42.04
CA ASP A 406 -0.58 12.51 -41.77
C ASP A 406 -0.09 13.06 -40.42
N LEU A 407 -0.32 14.35 -40.16
CA LEU A 407 0.01 14.99 -38.88
C LEU A 407 -0.79 14.35 -37.73
N ALA A 408 -2.08 14.12 -37.94
CA ALA A 408 -2.96 13.50 -36.95
C ALA A 408 -2.46 12.10 -36.55
N ARG A 409 -2.02 11.27 -37.52
CA ARG A 409 -1.49 9.92 -37.25
C ARG A 409 -0.32 9.93 -36.27
N GLY A 410 0.64 10.84 -36.45
CA GLY A 410 1.80 10.94 -35.55
C GLY A 410 1.39 11.27 -34.11
N HIS A 411 0.44 12.19 -33.94
CA HIS A 411 -0.08 12.56 -32.62
C HIS A 411 -0.92 11.44 -31.99
N VAL A 412 -1.82 10.81 -32.75
CA VAL A 412 -2.67 9.70 -32.28
C VAL A 412 -1.82 8.52 -31.82
N MET A 413 -0.84 8.09 -32.60
CA MET A 413 0.05 6.98 -32.21
C MET A 413 0.87 7.32 -30.97
N THR A 414 1.29 8.58 -30.83
CA THR A 414 2.00 9.03 -29.63
C THR A 414 1.08 8.97 -28.41
N ILE A 415 -0.15 9.49 -28.50
CA ILE A 415 -1.15 9.42 -27.43
C ILE A 415 -1.49 7.97 -27.06
N PHE A 416 -1.61 7.09 -28.05
CA PHE A 416 -1.84 5.66 -27.81
C PHE A 416 -0.71 5.01 -26.98
N VAL A 417 0.55 5.33 -27.29
CA VAL A 417 1.70 4.87 -26.48
C VAL A 417 1.60 5.40 -25.04
N PHE A 418 1.20 6.67 -24.84
CA PHE A 418 0.95 7.19 -23.49
C PHE A 418 -0.16 6.43 -22.77
N GLY A 419 -1.26 6.12 -23.45
CA GLY A 419 -2.37 5.33 -22.91
C GLY A 419 -1.93 3.93 -22.48
N LEU A 420 -1.13 3.25 -23.30
CA LEU A 420 -0.57 1.94 -22.98
C LEU A 420 0.37 1.99 -21.76
N VAL A 421 1.26 2.98 -21.71
CA VAL A 421 2.18 3.14 -20.56
C VAL A 421 1.39 3.51 -19.30
N ALA A 422 0.40 4.39 -19.39
CA ALA A 422 -0.47 4.76 -18.26
C ALA A 422 -1.29 3.57 -17.76
N SER A 423 -1.91 2.81 -18.67
CA SER A 423 -2.57 1.55 -18.35
C SER A 423 -1.59 0.57 -17.70
N GLY A 424 -0.37 0.45 -18.22
CA GLY A 424 0.69 -0.35 -17.65
C GLY A 424 1.08 0.09 -16.24
N VAL A 425 1.14 1.39 -15.95
CA VAL A 425 1.42 1.93 -14.60
C VAL A 425 0.26 1.67 -13.63
N VAL A 426 -0.98 1.85 -14.08
CA VAL A 426 -2.17 1.53 -13.27
C VAL A 426 -2.24 0.03 -12.99
N THR A 427 -2.06 -0.80 -14.02
CA THR A 427 -1.95 -2.26 -13.92
C THR A 427 -0.81 -2.64 -12.98
N ASN A 428 0.37 -2.04 -13.13
CA ASN A 428 1.49 -2.21 -12.21
C ASN A 428 1.11 -1.84 -10.77
N LYS A 429 0.34 -0.78 -10.52
CA LYS A 429 -0.16 -0.50 -9.17
C LYS A 429 -1.06 -1.63 -8.65
N TYR A 430 -1.88 -2.25 -9.49
CA TYR A 430 -2.73 -3.38 -9.13
C TYR A 430 -1.96 -4.70 -8.96
N PHE A 431 -0.85 -4.92 -9.68
CA PHE A 431 -0.17 -6.21 -9.77
C PHE A 431 1.25 -6.26 -9.18
N ASN A 432 1.97 -5.13 -9.10
CA ASN A 432 3.27 -5.00 -8.43
C ASN A 432 3.10 -4.55 -6.99
N TYR A 433 2.53 -5.44 -6.20
CA TYR A 433 2.98 -5.56 -4.83
C TYR A 433 4.39 -6.17 -4.86
N LEU A 434 5.29 -5.70 -4.00
CA LEU A 434 6.67 -6.21 -3.86
C LEU A 434 6.73 -7.71 -3.49
N ILE A 435 5.57 -8.28 -3.23
CA ILE A 435 5.34 -9.68 -2.98
C ILE A 435 4.15 -10.06 -3.88
N PRO A 436 4.27 -11.05 -4.79
CA PRO A 436 3.13 -11.58 -5.54
C PRO A 436 1.96 -11.79 -4.58
N GLN A 437 0.72 -11.45 -4.90
CA GLN A 437 -0.38 -11.54 -3.94
C GLN A 437 -0.47 -12.92 -3.26
N GLU A 438 -0.09 -13.99 -3.97
CA GLU A 438 0.12 -15.34 -3.40
C GLU A 438 1.28 -15.46 -2.38
N LYS A 439 2.43 -14.83 -2.63
CA LYS A 439 3.53 -14.77 -1.65
C LYS A 439 3.24 -13.77 -0.53
N GLN A 440 2.45 -12.72 -0.76
CA GLN A 440 1.99 -11.79 0.28
C GLN A 440 1.01 -12.54 1.16
N ASN A 441 0.14 -13.38 0.59
CA ASN A 441 -0.68 -14.33 1.32
C ASN A 441 0.16 -15.35 2.09
N LYS A 442 1.30 -15.84 1.55
CA LYS A 442 2.23 -16.73 2.29
C LYS A 442 3.05 -16.02 3.39
N LEU A 443 3.44 -14.76 3.22
CA LEU A 443 4.20 -13.98 4.22
C LEU A 443 3.29 -13.33 5.28
N ILE A 444 2.09 -12.88 4.89
CA ILE A 444 0.98 -12.47 5.77
C ILE A 444 0.49 -13.68 6.58
N ALA A 445 0.42 -14.86 5.97
CA ALA A 445 0.14 -16.11 6.70
C ALA A 445 1.26 -16.48 7.69
N SER A 446 2.50 -16.00 7.49
CA SER A 446 3.62 -16.31 8.38
C SER A 446 3.96 -15.23 9.40
N THR A 447 3.49 -13.98 9.26
CA THR A 447 3.92 -12.91 10.19
C THR A 447 2.86 -11.97 10.76
N LEU A 448 1.96 -11.31 10.03
CA LEU A 448 1.09 -10.31 10.67
C LEU A 448 -0.27 -10.12 9.99
N GLN A 449 -1.31 -10.22 10.80
CA GLN A 449 -2.68 -9.85 10.46
C GLN A 449 -2.86 -8.34 10.47
N ARG A 450 -3.43 -7.78 9.40
CA ARG A 450 -4.44 -6.71 9.55
C ARG A 450 -5.34 -6.43 8.33
N LYS A 451 -6.64 -6.46 8.65
CA LYS A 451 -7.76 -5.62 8.17
C LYS A 451 -8.04 -5.54 6.66
N SER A 452 -8.60 -6.62 6.13
CA SER A 452 -10.06 -6.68 5.93
C SER A 452 -10.58 -7.92 6.65
N ASN A 453 -11.89 -8.03 6.85
CA ASN A 453 -12.57 -9.19 7.41
C ASN A 453 -12.61 -9.19 8.96
N LEU A 454 -13.76 -8.74 9.48
CA LEU A 454 -14.48 -9.57 10.46
C LEU A 454 -14.30 -11.03 10.03
N ALA A 455 -14.10 -11.97 10.94
CA ALA A 455 -14.38 -13.34 10.61
C ALA A 455 -15.71 -13.41 9.84
N SER A 456 -15.67 -13.66 8.52
CA SER A 456 -16.86 -13.99 7.79
C SER A 456 -16.76 -15.49 7.58
N ALA A 457 -17.64 -16.22 8.25
CA ALA A 457 -18.03 -17.53 7.76
C ALA A 457 -18.66 -17.29 6.38
N ASN A 458 -17.85 -17.35 5.31
CA ASN A 458 -18.40 -17.52 3.98
C ASN A 458 -19.05 -18.90 3.99
N ASN A 459 -20.38 -18.93 3.98
CA ASN A 459 -21.27 -20.05 3.68
C ASN A 459 -20.66 -21.47 3.80
N LYS A 460 -21.21 -22.24 4.75
CA LYS A 460 -21.19 -23.71 4.87
C LYS A 460 -20.05 -24.40 5.65
N GLY A 461 -19.12 -23.68 6.26
CA GLY A 461 -18.17 -24.24 7.25
C GLY A 461 -18.58 -23.89 8.69
N ILE A 462 -18.80 -24.89 9.55
CA ILE A 462 -19.09 -24.70 10.98
C ILE A 462 -17.90 -23.99 11.66
N VAL A 463 -18.13 -22.79 12.22
CA VAL A 463 -17.21 -22.20 13.21
C VAL A 463 -17.25 -23.05 14.48
N LEU A 464 -16.10 -23.30 15.14
CA LEU A 464 -16.07 -24.18 16.31
C LEU A 464 -17.05 -23.68 17.40
N GLY A 465 -17.83 -24.61 17.97
CA GLY A 465 -18.90 -24.31 18.92
C GLY A 465 -20.24 -23.93 18.31
N ALA A 466 -20.32 -23.69 17.00
CA ALA A 466 -21.58 -23.43 16.30
C ALA A 466 -22.28 -24.71 15.77
N SER A 467 -21.68 -25.90 15.81
CA SER A 467 -22.31 -27.15 15.33
C SER A 467 -22.97 -27.98 16.41
N THR A 468 -22.70 -27.71 17.68
CA THR A 468 -23.00 -28.61 18.78
C THR A 468 -24.40 -28.33 19.34
N VAL A 469 -25.24 -29.38 19.39
CA VAL A 469 -26.69 -29.24 19.67
C VAL A 469 -27.02 -29.25 21.15
N ASP A 470 -26.21 -29.86 22.01
CA ASP A 470 -26.45 -29.92 23.47
C ASP A 470 -25.60 -28.93 24.29
N ALA A 471 -26.17 -28.30 25.31
CA ALA A 471 -25.55 -27.20 26.07
C ALA A 471 -24.35 -27.61 26.92
N GLU A 472 -24.37 -28.78 27.56
CA GLU A 472 -23.23 -29.26 28.38
C GLU A 472 -22.11 -29.81 27.51
N SER A 473 -22.48 -30.46 26.39
CA SER A 473 -21.52 -30.95 25.40
C SER A 473 -20.69 -29.84 24.72
N ARG A 474 -21.09 -28.56 24.86
CA ARG A 474 -20.46 -27.36 24.24
C ARG A 474 -19.26 -26.80 24.99
N LEU A 475 -18.99 -27.23 26.23
CA LEU A 475 -17.94 -26.64 27.06
C LEU A 475 -16.59 -27.33 26.88
N SER A 476 -15.53 -26.54 26.83
CA SER A 476 -14.17 -27.05 26.96
C SER A 476 -13.86 -27.30 28.43
N LYS A 477 -13.09 -28.35 28.71
CA LYS A 477 -12.61 -28.68 30.06
C LYS A 477 -11.08 -28.66 30.09
N ARG A 478 -10.49 -28.58 31.29
CA ARG A 478 -9.07 -28.89 31.48
C ARG A 478 -8.85 -30.27 32.07
N HIS A 479 -7.67 -30.81 31.80
CA HIS A 479 -7.15 -32.01 32.43
C HIS A 479 -5.64 -31.83 32.64
N GLU A 480 -5.14 -32.03 33.86
CA GLU A 480 -3.69 -32.03 34.11
C GLU A 480 -3.17 -33.46 33.91
N PHE A 481 -2.22 -33.62 33.00
CA PHE A 481 -1.69 -34.93 32.62
C PHE A 481 -0.92 -35.57 33.79
N LEU A 482 -1.31 -36.75 34.21
CA LEU A 482 -0.69 -37.54 35.28
C LEU A 482 0.26 -38.59 34.68
N GLU A 483 1.13 -39.15 35.52
CA GLU A 483 2.07 -40.20 35.10
C GLU A 483 1.36 -41.49 34.64
N THR A 484 0.17 -41.75 35.16
CA THR A 484 -0.67 -42.90 34.79
C THR A 484 -1.56 -42.66 33.57
N ASP A 485 -1.59 -41.43 33.03
CA ASP A 485 -2.48 -41.09 31.92
C ASP A 485 -1.96 -41.57 30.57
N SER A 486 -2.91 -41.87 29.67
CA SER A 486 -2.65 -42.00 28.24
C SER A 486 -3.62 -41.11 27.46
N LEU A 487 -3.22 -40.64 26.28
CA LEU A 487 -4.10 -39.84 25.41
C LEU A 487 -5.41 -40.57 25.09
N ALA A 488 -5.35 -41.89 24.85
CA ALA A 488 -6.53 -42.72 24.59
C ALA A 488 -7.45 -42.80 25.83
N GLY A 489 -6.88 -43.03 27.01
CA GLY A 489 -7.64 -43.07 28.27
C GLY A 489 -8.29 -41.72 28.60
N ILE A 490 -7.61 -40.60 28.33
CA ILE A 490 -8.20 -39.26 28.47
C ILE A 490 -9.34 -39.06 27.46
N ALA A 491 -9.15 -39.45 26.19
CA ALA A 491 -10.19 -39.32 25.17
C ALA A 491 -11.46 -40.11 25.55
N GLU A 492 -11.29 -41.35 26.02
CA GLU A 492 -12.38 -42.20 26.51
C GLU A 492 -13.06 -41.60 27.73
N LYS A 493 -12.29 -41.19 28.74
CA LYS A 493 -12.79 -40.56 29.98
C LYS A 493 -13.69 -39.36 29.73
N TYR A 494 -13.35 -38.52 28.74
CA TYR A 494 -14.12 -37.33 28.40
C TYR A 494 -15.10 -37.53 27.23
N GLY A 495 -15.14 -38.72 26.62
CA GLY A 495 -16.01 -39.04 25.51
C GLY A 495 -15.77 -38.18 24.26
N VAL A 496 -14.51 -37.84 23.99
CA VAL A 496 -14.08 -37.01 22.85
C VAL A 496 -13.30 -37.85 21.84
N ASN A 497 -13.29 -37.43 20.57
CA ASN A 497 -12.48 -38.11 19.57
C ASN A 497 -10.98 -37.94 19.89
N PHE A 498 -10.22 -39.03 19.74
CA PHE A 498 -8.78 -39.06 20.03
C PHE A 498 -8.01 -38.01 19.22
N ASP A 499 -8.29 -37.90 17.93
CA ASP A 499 -7.63 -36.95 17.03
C ASP A 499 -7.95 -35.51 17.43
N ASP A 500 -9.20 -35.20 17.79
CA ASP A 500 -9.59 -33.87 18.25
C ASP A 500 -8.87 -33.49 19.55
N LEU A 501 -8.74 -34.42 20.51
CA LEU A 501 -7.96 -34.22 21.73
C LEU A 501 -6.47 -33.99 21.43
N LEU A 502 -5.89 -34.83 20.57
CA LEU A 502 -4.50 -34.72 20.15
C LEU A 502 -4.23 -33.41 19.44
N TYR A 503 -5.04 -33.04 18.44
CA TYR A 503 -4.86 -31.84 17.63
C TYR A 503 -5.07 -30.55 18.42
N THR A 504 -6.00 -30.55 19.37
CA THR A 504 -6.17 -29.44 20.31
C THR A 504 -4.90 -29.19 21.13
N ASN A 505 -4.22 -30.27 21.54
CA ASN A 505 -3.06 -30.20 22.43
C ASN A 505 -1.72 -30.37 21.73
N VAL A 506 -1.72 -30.53 20.40
CA VAL A 506 -0.51 -30.87 19.65
C VAL A 506 0.59 -29.84 19.87
N ARG A 507 0.24 -28.57 20.08
CA ARG A 507 1.22 -27.50 20.34
C ARG A 507 2.01 -27.71 21.65
N LYS A 508 1.51 -28.49 22.59
CA LYS A 508 2.15 -28.80 23.89
C LYS A 508 2.89 -30.15 23.88
N ILE A 509 2.51 -31.06 22.98
CA ILE A 509 3.03 -32.43 22.91
C ILE A 509 4.23 -32.48 21.95
N THR A 510 5.45 -32.69 22.45
CA THR A 510 6.68 -32.87 21.64
C THR A 510 6.83 -34.31 21.13
N ASN A 511 6.47 -35.29 21.97
CA ASN A 511 6.45 -36.71 21.67
C ASN A 511 5.29 -37.36 22.44
N TRP A 512 4.32 -37.92 21.72
CA TRP A 512 3.14 -38.58 22.29
C TRP A 512 3.44 -39.82 23.14
N ASN A 513 4.63 -40.42 23.00
CA ASN A 513 5.09 -41.53 23.83
C ASN A 513 5.82 -41.07 25.10
N ARG A 514 6.07 -39.76 25.27
CA ARG A 514 6.83 -39.17 26.39
C ARG A 514 6.23 -37.82 26.81
N ILE A 515 4.97 -37.84 27.22
CA ILE A 515 4.28 -36.64 27.72
C ILE A 515 4.66 -36.44 29.19
N LYS A 516 5.07 -35.21 29.55
CA LYS A 516 5.50 -34.90 30.91
C LYS A 516 4.28 -34.74 31.83
N PRO A 517 4.31 -35.33 33.05
CA PRO A 517 3.31 -35.03 34.06
C PRO A 517 3.20 -33.53 34.35
N GLY A 518 2.00 -33.07 34.68
CA GLY A 518 1.66 -31.68 35.00
C GLY A 518 1.24 -30.83 33.81
N ILE A 519 1.42 -31.25 32.55
CA ILE A 519 0.98 -30.47 31.39
C ILE A 519 -0.54 -30.33 31.41
N VAL A 520 -1.04 -29.10 31.25
CA VAL A 520 -2.49 -28.85 31.21
C VAL A 520 -3.02 -29.04 29.80
N PHE A 521 -3.86 -30.06 29.65
CA PHE A 521 -4.55 -30.39 28.43
C PHE A 521 -5.86 -29.62 28.34
N THR A 522 -6.15 -29.15 27.14
CA THR A 522 -7.43 -28.58 26.76
C THR A 522 -8.28 -29.69 26.16
N ILE A 523 -9.36 -30.05 26.85
CA ILE A 523 -10.35 -31.01 26.36
C ILE A 523 -11.31 -30.23 25.45
N PRO A 524 -11.39 -30.56 24.14
CA PRO A 524 -12.32 -29.89 23.25
C PRO A 524 -13.77 -30.23 23.62
N PRO A 525 -14.74 -29.35 23.32
CA PRO A 525 -16.14 -29.72 23.46
C PRO A 525 -16.51 -30.93 22.59
N LYS A 526 -17.50 -31.71 23.03
CA LYS A 526 -17.93 -32.92 22.32
C LYS A 526 -18.56 -32.55 20.98
N GLY A 527 -18.18 -33.24 19.90
CA GLY A 527 -18.65 -32.96 18.55
C GLY A 527 -17.99 -31.75 17.88
N VAL A 528 -16.98 -31.14 18.51
CA VAL A 528 -16.13 -30.13 17.87
C VAL A 528 -14.96 -30.83 17.21
N THR A 529 -14.94 -30.81 15.87
CA THR A 529 -13.83 -31.34 15.08
C THR A 529 -12.76 -30.28 14.90
N VAL A 530 -11.55 -30.54 15.41
CA VAL A 530 -10.40 -29.64 15.30
C VAL A 530 -9.48 -30.18 14.23
N ASN A 531 -9.50 -29.57 13.04
CA ASN A 531 -8.61 -29.97 11.95
C ASN A 531 -7.45 -28.96 11.81
N PRO A 532 -6.25 -29.27 12.32
CA PRO A 532 -5.13 -28.33 12.27
C PRO A 532 -4.65 -28.19 10.82
N SER A 533 -4.32 -26.96 10.43
CA SER A 533 -3.86 -26.63 9.07
C SER A 533 -2.48 -27.20 8.68
N TYR A 534 -1.81 -27.92 9.58
CA TYR A 534 -0.46 -28.46 9.40
C TYR A 534 -0.34 -29.86 10.02
N ARG A 535 0.31 -30.79 9.30
CA ARG A 535 0.73 -32.08 9.87
C ARG A 535 1.92 -31.87 10.80
N PHE A 536 1.81 -32.33 12.04
CA PHE A 536 2.92 -32.27 12.99
C PHE A 536 3.80 -33.51 12.89
N ASN A 537 5.09 -33.34 13.16
CA ASN A 537 5.98 -34.46 13.41
C ASN A 537 5.89 -34.81 14.90
N TYR A 538 5.24 -35.93 15.20
CA TYR A 538 4.97 -36.43 16.56
C TYR A 538 6.14 -37.25 17.16
N GLN A 539 7.25 -37.36 16.42
CA GLN A 539 8.42 -38.16 16.76
C GLN A 539 9.70 -37.33 16.78
N ARG A 540 9.67 -36.12 17.39
CA ARG A 540 10.93 -35.42 17.65
C ARG A 540 11.75 -36.25 18.66
N ILE A 541 13.00 -36.52 18.28
CA ILE A 541 13.96 -37.32 19.06
C ILE A 541 14.48 -36.52 20.27
N TYR A 542 14.43 -35.19 20.22
CA TYR A 542 14.91 -34.29 21.27
C TYR A 542 13.77 -33.48 21.88
N ASP A 543 13.75 -33.40 23.21
CA ASP A 543 12.89 -32.49 23.95
C ASP A 543 13.41 -31.05 23.84
N ASP A 544 12.49 -30.09 23.70
CA ASP A 544 12.81 -28.68 23.97
C ASP A 544 13.12 -28.53 25.48
N PHE A 545 13.81 -27.46 25.89
CA PHE A 545 14.00 -27.11 27.31
C PHE A 545 13.40 -25.73 27.60
N LEU A 546 13.09 -25.46 28.87
CA LEU A 546 12.62 -24.14 29.28
C LEU A 546 13.74 -23.12 29.05
N GLN A 547 13.46 -22.13 28.22
CA GLN A 547 14.32 -21.00 27.91
C GLN A 547 13.58 -19.72 28.23
N ILE A 548 14.16 -18.95 29.14
CA ILE A 548 13.68 -17.62 29.49
C ILE A 548 14.82 -16.65 29.18
N GLY A 549 14.55 -15.68 28.32
CA GLY A 549 15.52 -14.68 27.91
C GLY A 549 14.90 -13.30 27.86
N TYR A 550 15.72 -12.28 28.00
CA TYR A 550 15.32 -10.89 27.86
C TYR A 550 15.85 -10.32 26.54
N ASP A 551 14.98 -9.65 25.80
CA ASP A 551 15.31 -8.86 24.62
C ASP A 551 15.24 -7.38 24.97
N SER A 552 16.40 -6.71 24.87
CA SER A 552 16.53 -5.29 25.15
C SER A 552 15.95 -4.40 24.05
N PHE A 553 15.76 -4.92 22.83
CA PHE A 553 15.26 -4.14 21.70
C PHE A 553 13.80 -3.75 21.87
N ASP A 554 12.97 -4.67 22.36
CA ASP A 554 11.52 -4.45 22.56
C ASP A 554 11.09 -4.51 24.04
N ASN A 555 12.07 -4.57 24.95
CA ASN A 555 11.86 -4.69 26.40
C ASN A 555 10.93 -5.88 26.72
N THR A 556 11.32 -7.08 26.27
CA THR A 556 10.47 -8.28 26.37
C THR A 556 11.22 -9.48 26.94
N ILE A 557 10.60 -10.10 27.92
CA ILE A 557 10.93 -11.42 28.44
C ILE A 557 10.24 -12.45 27.54
N TYR A 558 11.03 -13.23 26.81
CA TYR A 558 10.56 -14.36 26.02
C TYR A 558 10.64 -15.64 26.83
N ILE A 559 9.51 -16.34 26.92
CA ILE A 559 9.41 -17.64 27.58
C ILE A 559 9.11 -18.68 26.50
N SER A 560 9.97 -19.67 26.37
CA SER A 560 9.80 -20.76 25.40
C SER A 560 10.24 -22.09 25.98
N GLY A 561 9.73 -23.18 25.44
CA GLY A 561 9.90 -24.51 26.01
C GLY A 561 8.59 -25.26 25.87
N ARG A 562 8.44 -26.01 24.78
CA ARG A 562 7.20 -26.71 24.46
C ARG A 562 6.95 -27.82 25.48
N GLY A 563 5.77 -27.82 26.08
CA GLY A 563 5.41 -28.75 27.16
C GLY A 563 6.01 -28.39 28.52
N TYR A 564 6.68 -27.24 28.64
CA TYR A 564 7.20 -26.75 29.92
C TYR A 564 6.29 -25.68 30.52
N GLN A 565 6.43 -25.55 31.83
CA GLN A 565 5.73 -24.57 32.64
C GLN A 565 6.78 -23.63 33.24
N ALA A 566 6.45 -22.35 33.30
CA ALA A 566 7.24 -21.34 34.00
C ALA A 566 6.40 -20.72 35.11
N GLY A 567 6.98 -20.62 36.31
CA GLY A 567 6.49 -19.79 37.41
C GLY A 567 7.10 -18.39 37.39
N ILE A 568 6.73 -17.57 38.36
CA ILE A 568 7.26 -16.19 38.45
C ILE A 568 8.74 -16.20 38.87
N ARG A 569 9.13 -17.17 39.71
CA ARG A 569 10.51 -17.34 40.17
C ARG A 569 11.45 -17.81 39.06
N ASP A 570 10.98 -18.67 38.16
CA ASP A 570 11.77 -19.09 36.98
C ASP A 570 12.13 -17.89 36.13
N ILE A 571 11.17 -16.97 35.95
CA ILE A 571 11.38 -15.72 35.21
C ILE A 571 12.40 -14.85 35.95
N PHE A 572 12.18 -14.60 37.24
CA PHE A 572 13.08 -13.78 38.05
C PHE A 572 14.52 -14.29 38.05
N ASN A 573 14.72 -15.58 38.28
CA ASN A 573 16.04 -16.22 38.31
C ASN A 573 16.76 -16.11 36.95
N SER A 574 16.01 -15.99 35.85
CA SER A 574 16.57 -15.92 34.50
C SER A 574 16.90 -14.50 34.03
N VAL A 575 16.08 -13.50 34.38
CA VAL A 575 16.23 -12.13 33.85
C VAL A 575 16.66 -11.10 34.90
N GLY A 576 16.50 -11.40 36.19
CA GLY A 576 16.89 -10.54 37.30
C GLY A 576 15.92 -9.40 37.62
N ARG A 577 16.25 -8.70 38.72
CA ARG A 577 15.44 -7.66 39.38
C ARG A 577 15.06 -6.45 38.52
N ASP A 578 15.85 -6.15 37.48
CA ASP A 578 15.63 -4.94 36.67
C ASP A 578 14.34 -5.02 35.85
N TYR A 579 13.90 -6.24 35.52
CA TYR A 579 12.72 -6.49 34.67
C TYR A 579 11.53 -7.07 35.45
N LEU A 580 11.81 -7.80 36.52
CA LEU A 580 10.82 -8.38 37.41
C LEU A 580 11.38 -8.40 38.82
N GLU A 581 10.68 -7.82 39.79
CA GLU A 581 11.17 -7.70 41.16
C GLU A 581 10.11 -8.10 42.18
N GLU A 582 10.50 -8.91 43.17
CA GLU A 582 9.68 -9.13 44.36
C GLU A 582 9.89 -7.94 45.33
N VAL A 583 9.00 -6.95 45.20
CA VAL A 583 9.08 -5.67 45.93
C VAL A 583 8.56 -5.77 47.37
N SER A 584 7.86 -6.87 47.69
CA SER A 584 7.42 -7.29 49.02
C SER A 584 7.02 -8.77 48.92
N PRO A 585 7.01 -9.57 50.01
CA PRO A 585 6.69 -10.99 49.92
C PRO A 585 5.44 -11.28 49.08
N LYS A 586 5.61 -12.04 48.00
CA LYS A 586 4.58 -12.42 47.00
C LYS A 586 3.97 -11.26 46.21
N ILE A 587 4.51 -10.06 46.33
CA ILE A 587 4.12 -8.89 45.53
C ILE A 587 5.22 -8.61 44.51
N TRP A 588 4.89 -8.81 43.25
CA TRP A 588 5.85 -8.76 42.16
C TRP A 588 5.58 -7.56 41.24
N GLN A 589 6.61 -6.82 40.89
CA GLN A 589 6.57 -5.68 39.97
C GLN A 589 7.22 -6.06 38.64
N LEU A 590 6.42 -6.10 37.58
CA LEU A 590 6.86 -6.33 36.21
C LEU A 590 7.19 -4.99 35.53
N ARG A 591 8.38 -4.90 34.91
CA ARG A 591 8.90 -3.73 34.19
C ARG A 591 9.24 -3.99 32.71
N ALA A 592 9.16 -5.24 32.28
CA ALA A 592 9.29 -5.67 30.88
C ALA A 592 8.02 -6.38 30.39
N ASN A 593 7.81 -6.43 29.08
CA ASN A 593 6.77 -7.27 28.50
C ASN A 593 7.06 -8.75 28.77
N ILE A 594 6.03 -9.59 28.83
CA ILE A 594 6.17 -11.05 28.82
C ILE A 594 5.52 -11.56 27.54
N VAL A 595 6.26 -12.38 26.77
CA VAL A 595 5.76 -13.08 25.59
C VAL A 595 6.02 -14.58 25.72
N LEU A 596 4.93 -15.36 25.83
CA LEU A 596 4.99 -16.81 25.78
C LEU A 596 4.98 -17.29 24.33
N ARG A 597 5.97 -18.13 23.99
CA ARG A 597 6.01 -18.87 22.73
C ARG A 597 5.15 -20.13 22.79
N SER A 598 4.80 -20.61 21.60
CA SER A 598 3.90 -21.74 21.40
C SER A 598 4.27 -22.96 22.25
N GLY A 599 3.28 -23.53 22.92
CA GLY A 599 3.39 -24.78 23.67
C GLY A 599 3.88 -24.63 25.11
N THR A 600 4.21 -23.42 25.55
CA THR A 600 4.63 -23.14 26.93
C THR A 600 3.43 -22.72 27.79
N THR A 601 3.51 -22.96 29.09
CA THR A 601 2.50 -22.53 30.08
C THR A 601 3.14 -21.57 31.09
N LEU A 602 2.47 -20.46 31.40
CA LEU A 602 2.81 -19.59 32.53
C LEU A 602 1.82 -19.85 33.67
N LYS A 603 2.32 -20.20 34.85
CA LYS A 603 1.53 -20.34 36.07
C LYS A 603 1.77 -19.14 36.98
N LEU A 604 0.71 -18.39 37.26
CA LEU A 604 0.66 -17.36 38.29
C LEU A 604 -0.27 -17.85 39.38
N ASN A 605 0.28 -18.24 40.52
CA ASN A 605 -0.50 -18.78 41.63
C ASN A 605 -0.16 -18.06 42.94
N LYS A 606 -1.11 -18.08 43.88
CA LYS A 606 -0.99 -17.45 45.22
C LYS A 606 0.19 -17.95 46.08
N GLU A 607 0.77 -19.10 45.76
CA GLU A 607 1.91 -19.63 46.50
C GLU A 607 3.17 -18.81 46.21
N GLU A 608 3.32 -18.36 44.96
CA GLU A 608 4.44 -17.54 44.51
C GLU A 608 4.13 -16.04 44.38
N VAL A 609 2.90 -15.69 43.98
CA VAL A 609 2.47 -14.32 43.70
C VAL A 609 1.02 -14.10 44.14
N THR A 610 0.81 -13.21 45.10
CA THR A 610 -0.52 -12.76 45.53
C THR A 610 -0.93 -11.48 44.82
N TRP A 611 0.03 -10.64 44.45
CA TRP A 611 -0.22 -9.42 43.68
C TRP A 611 0.85 -9.20 42.60
N PHE A 612 0.44 -9.30 41.34
CA PHE A 612 1.26 -9.06 40.17
C PHE A 612 0.98 -7.65 39.60
N ARG A 613 1.91 -6.73 39.84
CA ARG A 613 1.85 -5.34 39.40
C ARG A 613 2.53 -5.19 38.04
N MET A 614 1.78 -4.72 37.05
CA MET A 614 2.29 -4.47 35.70
C MET A 614 2.58 -2.97 35.53
N ALA A 615 3.85 -2.59 35.37
CA ALA A 615 4.24 -1.19 35.21
C ALA A 615 3.39 -0.49 34.14
N SER A 616 2.75 0.60 34.51
CA SER A 616 1.83 1.37 33.66
C SER A 616 1.82 2.82 34.12
N SER A 617 2.12 3.73 33.23
CA SER A 617 2.05 5.18 33.44
C SER A 617 1.86 5.87 32.10
N LYS A 618 1.70 7.19 32.13
CA LYS A 618 1.64 8.04 30.94
C LYS A 618 2.81 7.84 29.96
N ASP A 619 3.97 7.40 30.46
CA ASP A 619 5.21 7.31 29.69
C ASP A 619 5.43 5.89 29.13
N LYS A 620 4.91 4.85 29.80
CA LYS A 620 5.15 3.44 29.44
C LYS A 620 4.11 2.52 30.06
N PHE A 621 3.84 1.39 29.40
CA PHE A 621 3.14 0.25 29.99
C PHE A 621 3.74 -1.07 29.51
N VAL A 622 3.47 -2.16 30.24
CA VAL A 622 3.94 -3.51 29.89
C VAL A 622 2.78 -4.44 29.57
N THR A 623 3.07 -5.56 28.89
CA THR A 623 2.05 -6.50 28.42
C THR A 623 2.39 -7.93 28.78
N LEU A 624 1.37 -8.76 29.01
CA LEU A 624 1.51 -10.22 29.08
C LEU A 624 0.80 -10.80 27.86
N ARG A 625 1.57 -11.44 26.97
CA ARG A 625 1.06 -11.95 25.69
C ARG A 625 1.41 -13.42 25.49
N ALA A 626 0.45 -14.22 25.06
CA ALA A 626 0.66 -15.63 24.74
C ALA A 626 0.05 -15.98 23.37
N SER A 627 0.72 -16.85 22.60
CA SER A 627 0.19 -17.34 21.31
C SER A 627 0.38 -18.84 21.19
N ASN A 628 -0.73 -19.59 21.14
CA ASN A 628 -0.75 -21.06 21.24
C ASN A 628 -0.05 -21.56 22.52
N ALA A 629 -0.20 -20.80 23.60
CA ALA A 629 0.48 -20.97 24.87
C ALA A 629 -0.49 -20.62 25.99
N ASP A 630 -0.31 -21.24 27.14
CA ASP A 630 -1.30 -21.22 28.20
C ASP A 630 -0.92 -20.24 29.32
N VAL A 631 -1.92 -19.63 29.92
CA VAL A 631 -1.76 -18.73 31.07
C VAL A 631 -2.74 -19.16 32.15
N LEU A 632 -2.25 -19.60 33.29
CA LEU A 632 -3.06 -20.09 34.40
C LEU A 632 -2.91 -19.14 35.58
N ILE A 633 -4.01 -18.53 36.00
CA ILE A 633 -4.06 -17.51 37.06
C ILE A 633 -4.95 -18.02 38.19
N ASP A 634 -4.40 -18.22 39.38
CA ASP A 634 -5.14 -18.76 40.53
C ASP A 634 -4.80 -18.04 41.84
N GLY A 635 -5.79 -17.36 42.41
CA GLY A 635 -5.64 -16.62 43.67
C GLY A 635 -4.76 -15.38 43.57
N VAL A 636 -4.66 -14.77 42.38
CA VAL A 636 -3.72 -13.65 42.12
C VAL A 636 -4.49 -12.36 41.84
N LYS A 637 -4.06 -11.26 42.45
CA LYS A 637 -4.45 -9.92 42.04
C LYS A 637 -3.51 -9.42 40.93
N ILE A 638 -4.02 -9.00 39.78
CA ILE A 638 -3.23 -8.43 38.69
C ILE A 638 -3.73 -7.04 38.37
N THR A 639 -2.84 -6.05 38.45
CA THR A 639 -3.20 -4.64 38.21
C THR A 639 -2.18 -3.91 37.35
N SER A 640 -2.62 -2.88 36.65
CA SER A 640 -1.71 -1.82 36.19
C SER A 640 -1.20 -1.03 37.40
N TRP A 641 0.05 -0.57 37.36
CA TRP A 641 0.68 0.10 38.50
C TRP A 641 1.65 1.20 38.06
N ASP A 642 1.42 2.43 38.52
CA ASP A 642 2.32 3.56 38.31
C ASP A 642 3.30 3.63 39.48
N GLU A 643 4.51 3.11 39.27
CA GLU A 643 5.56 3.08 40.29
C GLU A 643 5.94 4.47 40.82
N LYS A 644 5.79 5.53 40.02
CA LYS A 644 6.11 6.88 40.47
C LYS A 644 5.04 7.43 41.40
N LYS A 645 3.76 7.13 41.10
CA LYS A 645 2.62 7.59 41.91
C LYS A 645 2.30 6.68 43.09
N GLN A 646 2.82 5.45 43.09
CA GLN A 646 2.49 4.41 44.07
C GLN A 646 0.96 4.15 44.14
N ASP A 647 0.32 4.18 42.97
CA ASP A 647 -1.12 3.94 42.82
C ASP A 647 -1.39 3.20 41.50
N TYR A 648 -2.62 2.69 41.35
CA TYR A 648 -3.09 2.11 40.09
C TYR A 648 -3.05 3.13 38.97
N ASP A 649 -2.80 2.66 37.74
CA ASP A 649 -2.94 3.51 36.58
C ASP A 649 -4.43 3.67 36.20
N LYS A 650 -5.01 4.78 36.68
CA LYS A 650 -6.42 5.11 36.46
C LYS A 650 -6.67 5.78 35.11
N ASN A 651 -5.62 6.27 34.44
CA ASN A 651 -5.78 6.92 33.14
C ASN A 651 -5.77 5.87 32.03
N TYR A 652 -6.92 5.62 31.42
CA TYR A 652 -7.00 4.71 30.28
C TYR A 652 -6.84 5.41 28.92
N GLN A 653 -6.62 6.73 28.90
CA GLN A 653 -6.54 7.51 27.66
C GLN A 653 -5.12 7.55 27.06
N ASP A 654 -4.09 7.48 27.90
CA ASP A 654 -2.66 7.41 27.52
C ASP A 654 -2.16 5.98 27.32
N GLY A 655 -2.93 4.99 27.77
CA GLY A 655 -2.68 3.57 27.56
C GLY A 655 -2.34 2.86 28.86
N ARG A 656 -2.77 1.61 28.99
CA ARG A 656 -2.57 0.80 30.20
C ARG A 656 -2.11 -0.60 29.88
N SER A 657 -1.39 -1.19 30.84
CA SER A 657 -1.02 -2.60 30.81
C SER A 657 -2.22 -3.52 30.54
N TYR A 658 -2.01 -4.61 29.81
CA TYR A 658 -3.07 -5.54 29.42
C TYR A 658 -2.55 -6.97 29.22
N ILE A 659 -3.49 -7.92 29.23
CA ILE A 659 -3.24 -9.36 29.07
C ILE A 659 -3.93 -9.86 27.80
N LEU A 660 -3.21 -10.63 26.97
CA LEU A 660 -3.74 -11.17 25.73
C LEU A 660 -3.25 -12.60 25.45
N VAL A 661 -4.18 -13.52 25.24
CA VAL A 661 -3.89 -14.85 24.70
C VAL A 661 -4.50 -15.05 23.32
N LYS A 662 -3.86 -15.87 22.49
CA LYS A 662 -4.24 -16.06 21.08
C LYS A 662 -4.21 -17.50 20.62
N ASP A 663 -5.07 -17.78 19.65
CA ASP A 663 -5.07 -18.99 18.83
C ASP A 663 -5.34 -20.26 19.65
N SER A 664 -4.47 -21.28 19.62
CA SER A 664 -4.69 -22.53 20.36
C SER A 664 -4.33 -22.40 21.86
N ALA A 665 -4.50 -21.21 22.42
CA ALA A 665 -4.17 -20.91 23.80
C ALA A 665 -5.33 -21.24 24.73
N ARG A 666 -5.01 -21.67 25.95
CA ARG A 666 -5.94 -21.69 27.07
C ARG A 666 -5.55 -20.65 28.12
N MET A 667 -6.50 -19.86 28.59
CA MET A 667 -6.28 -19.01 29.76
C MET A 667 -7.38 -19.21 30.80
N ASP A 668 -6.96 -19.65 31.99
CA ASP A 668 -7.85 -19.89 33.12
C ASP A 668 -7.61 -18.81 34.18
N VAL A 669 -8.70 -18.32 34.78
CA VAL A 669 -8.65 -17.30 35.84
C VAL A 669 -9.57 -17.75 36.98
N LYS A 670 -8.99 -18.09 38.13
CA LYS A 670 -9.74 -18.60 39.29
C LYS A 670 -9.44 -17.79 40.54
N SER A 671 -10.49 -17.48 41.31
CA SER A 671 -10.38 -16.82 42.61
C SER A 671 -9.49 -15.55 42.60
N SER A 672 -9.50 -14.80 41.50
CA SER A 672 -8.51 -13.77 41.20
C SER A 672 -9.14 -12.39 41.04
N GLU A 673 -8.33 -11.34 41.09
CA GLU A 673 -8.76 -9.95 40.89
C GLU A 673 -7.98 -9.35 39.74
N ILE A 674 -8.67 -8.93 38.68
CA ILE A 674 -8.08 -8.33 37.49
C ILE A 674 -8.59 -6.90 37.39
N ALA A 675 -7.72 -5.92 37.63
CA ALA A 675 -8.16 -4.53 37.76
C ALA A 675 -7.26 -3.49 37.10
N TYR A 676 -7.87 -2.37 36.71
CA TYR A 676 -7.20 -1.21 36.11
C TYR A 676 -6.43 -1.50 34.81
N LEU A 677 -6.78 -2.57 34.08
CA LEU A 677 -6.10 -2.95 32.84
C LEU A 677 -6.79 -2.39 31.59
N GLY A 678 -5.97 -2.21 30.55
CA GLY A 678 -6.42 -1.98 29.19
C GLY A 678 -6.97 -0.58 28.88
N PHE A 679 -7.14 -0.33 27.60
CA PHE A 679 -7.52 0.94 27.00
C PHE A 679 -8.16 0.75 25.61
N ALA A 680 -8.71 1.84 25.07
CA ALA A 680 -9.30 1.86 23.74
C ALA A 680 -8.25 1.50 22.67
N ARG A 681 -8.43 0.37 21.99
CA ARG A 681 -7.53 -0.09 20.92
C ARG A 681 -7.45 0.93 19.77
N PRO A 682 -6.26 1.50 19.47
CA PRO A 682 -6.07 2.35 18.29
C PRO A 682 -6.31 1.59 16.98
N LYS A 683 -6.74 2.30 15.92
CA LYS A 683 -7.03 1.70 14.60
C LYS A 683 -5.85 0.90 14.06
N ASP A 684 -4.64 1.36 14.34
CA ASP A 684 -3.37 0.77 13.93
C ASP A 684 -2.66 -0.03 15.04
N TYR A 685 -3.41 -0.55 16.03
CA TYR A 685 -2.88 -1.47 17.05
C TYR A 685 -3.37 -2.90 16.79
N PRO A 686 -2.53 -3.95 16.81
CA PRO A 686 -2.92 -5.27 16.30
C PRO A 686 -3.54 -6.14 17.39
N TYR A 687 -3.37 -5.74 18.64
CA TYR A 687 -3.74 -6.47 19.83
C TYR A 687 -5.06 -5.95 20.42
N SER A 688 -5.82 -6.82 21.05
CA SER A 688 -6.99 -6.43 21.86
C SER A 688 -6.47 -5.89 23.20
N SER A 689 -6.22 -4.59 23.27
CA SER A 689 -5.70 -3.90 24.46
C SER A 689 -6.76 -3.64 25.53
N TYR A 690 -7.90 -4.33 25.51
CA TYR A 690 -9.10 -3.90 26.22
C TYR A 690 -9.10 -4.23 27.72
N GLY A 691 -8.14 -5.00 28.22
CA GLY A 691 -8.07 -5.44 29.61
C GLY A 691 -7.42 -6.81 29.64
N ILE A 692 -8.20 -7.83 29.96
CA ILE A 692 -7.85 -9.23 29.69
C ILE A 692 -8.59 -9.72 28.44
N SER A 693 -7.88 -10.42 27.55
CA SER A 693 -8.41 -10.72 26.21
C SER A 693 -8.02 -12.09 25.67
N TRP A 694 -8.98 -12.73 25.01
CA TRP A 694 -8.79 -13.91 24.16
C TRP A 694 -9.02 -13.48 22.72
N ARG A 695 -8.04 -13.65 21.84
CA ARG A 695 -8.21 -13.27 20.43
C ARG A 695 -7.73 -14.34 19.45
N MET A 696 -8.66 -14.94 18.74
CA MET A 696 -8.37 -15.80 17.60
C MET A 696 -7.78 -14.98 16.46
N SER A 697 -6.72 -15.49 15.85
CA SER A 697 -6.24 -14.96 14.58
C SER A 697 -7.20 -15.33 13.43
N THR A 698 -7.49 -14.36 12.56
CA THR A 698 -8.01 -14.54 11.18
C THR A 698 -7.59 -15.87 10.54
N GLY A 699 -8.56 -16.59 9.98
CA GLY A 699 -8.37 -17.88 9.33
C GLY A 699 -8.30 -19.09 10.26
N LYS A 700 -8.30 -18.90 11.59
CA LYS A 700 -8.18 -19.99 12.57
C LYS A 700 -9.46 -20.41 13.28
N LEU A 701 -10.59 -19.74 12.99
CA LEU A 701 -11.89 -20.00 13.63
C LEU A 701 -12.40 -21.44 13.50
N THR A 702 -11.92 -22.20 12.52
CA THR A 702 -12.31 -23.60 12.27
C THR A 702 -11.20 -24.60 12.59
N THR A 703 -9.99 -24.13 12.90
CA THR A 703 -8.78 -24.98 12.98
C THR A 703 -8.04 -24.88 14.31
N SER A 704 -8.44 -23.97 15.19
CA SER A 704 -7.76 -23.74 16.47
C SER A 704 -8.80 -23.51 17.56
N LEU A 705 -8.56 -24.10 18.73
CA LEU A 705 -9.42 -23.94 19.88
C LEU A 705 -8.82 -22.92 20.85
N LEU A 706 -9.47 -21.76 20.95
CA LEU A 706 -9.16 -20.73 21.94
C LEU A 706 -10.20 -20.80 23.05
N THR A 707 -9.77 -21.00 24.29
CA THR A 707 -10.73 -21.27 25.38
C THR A 707 -10.18 -20.96 26.77
N GLY A 708 -10.96 -21.27 27.81
CA GLY A 708 -10.63 -21.03 29.21
C GLY A 708 -11.80 -21.21 30.17
N GLU A 709 -11.45 -21.41 31.44
CA GLU A 709 -12.37 -21.40 32.58
C GLU A 709 -12.12 -20.17 33.48
N ILE A 710 -13.14 -19.35 33.66
CA ILE A 710 -13.09 -18.13 34.47
C ILE A 710 -14.10 -18.26 35.62
N GLU A 711 -13.59 -18.36 36.84
CA GLU A 711 -14.39 -18.71 38.01
C GLU A 711 -14.10 -17.82 39.22
N ASN A 712 -15.15 -17.41 39.92
CA ASN A 712 -15.10 -16.76 41.23
C ASN A 712 -14.13 -15.56 41.30
N SER A 713 -14.05 -14.79 40.22
CA SER A 713 -13.06 -13.72 40.04
C SER A 713 -13.71 -12.35 39.88
N ARG A 714 -12.97 -11.29 40.18
CA ARG A 714 -13.41 -9.90 40.06
C ARG A 714 -12.69 -9.19 38.92
N PHE A 715 -13.46 -8.52 38.05
CA PHE A 715 -12.97 -7.75 36.91
C PHE A 715 -13.52 -6.33 37.01
N HIS A 716 -12.68 -5.38 37.42
CA HIS A 716 -13.15 -4.02 37.69
C HIS A 716 -12.15 -2.93 37.31
N ASP A 717 -12.68 -1.74 37.03
CA ASP A 717 -11.91 -0.56 36.59
C ASP A 717 -11.04 -0.81 35.34
N ASN A 718 -11.27 -1.94 34.65
CA ASN A 718 -10.65 -2.25 33.37
C ASN A 718 -11.36 -1.44 32.28
N TYR A 719 -10.73 -1.34 31.10
CA TYR A 719 -11.39 -0.68 29.99
C TYR A 719 -12.63 -1.49 29.57
N PHE A 720 -12.44 -2.76 29.23
CA PHE A 720 -13.46 -3.81 29.28
C PHE A 720 -13.07 -4.79 30.39
N GLY A 721 -14.04 -5.30 31.15
CA GLY A 721 -13.78 -6.31 32.17
C GLY A 721 -13.10 -7.54 31.58
N ALA A 722 -13.67 -8.09 30.50
CA ALA A 722 -13.03 -9.10 29.66
C ALA A 722 -13.53 -9.06 28.21
N PHE A 723 -12.70 -9.50 27.27
CA PHE A 723 -13.00 -9.51 25.84
C PHE A 723 -12.64 -10.85 25.20
N THR A 724 -13.52 -11.38 24.33
CA THR A 724 -13.20 -12.56 23.52
C THR A 724 -13.47 -12.32 22.03
N TYR A 725 -12.68 -12.98 21.19
CA TYR A 725 -12.84 -12.99 19.74
C TYR A 725 -12.60 -14.40 19.23
N GLY A 726 -13.64 -15.06 18.72
CA GLY A 726 -13.53 -16.40 18.15
C GLY A 726 -13.17 -17.49 19.17
N ALA A 727 -13.55 -17.31 20.42
CA ALA A 727 -13.31 -18.31 21.47
C ALA A 727 -14.48 -19.30 21.55
N THR A 728 -14.21 -20.51 22.02
CA THR A 728 -15.21 -21.60 22.00
C THR A 728 -15.29 -22.29 23.35
N GLY A 729 -16.52 -22.58 23.78
CA GLY A 729 -16.78 -23.46 24.91
C GLY A 729 -16.25 -22.93 26.25
N MET A 730 -16.19 -21.62 26.44
CA MET A 730 -15.70 -21.01 27.67
C MET A 730 -16.76 -21.05 28.77
N THR A 731 -16.29 -21.20 30.00
CA THR A 731 -17.14 -21.08 31.20
C THR A 731 -16.79 -19.80 31.96
N TRP A 732 -17.82 -19.01 32.25
CA TRP A 732 -17.77 -17.80 33.07
C TRP A 732 -18.72 -17.98 34.24
N ARG A 733 -18.21 -18.34 35.42
CA ARG A 733 -19.01 -18.72 36.58
C ARG A 733 -18.67 -17.90 37.83
N GLY A 734 -19.69 -17.35 38.49
CA GLY A 734 -19.49 -16.77 39.83
C GLY A 734 -18.65 -15.49 39.86
N ASN A 735 -18.49 -14.81 38.72
CA ASN A 735 -17.61 -13.64 38.61
C ASN A 735 -18.36 -12.33 38.83
N GLU A 736 -17.62 -11.28 39.17
CA GLU A 736 -18.14 -9.92 39.29
C GLU A 736 -17.45 -9.01 38.28
N PHE A 737 -18.23 -8.32 37.45
CA PHE A 737 -17.77 -7.36 36.44
C PHE A 737 -18.35 -5.99 36.73
N TYR A 738 -17.53 -5.09 37.28
CA TYR A 738 -18.05 -3.82 37.76
C TYR A 738 -17.13 -2.61 37.57
N ASN A 739 -17.73 -1.42 37.52
CA ASN A 739 -17.01 -0.15 37.34
C ASN A 739 -16.07 -0.13 36.12
N ASN A 740 -16.28 -1.00 35.13
CA ASN A 740 -15.46 -1.02 33.92
C ASN A 740 -15.84 0.17 33.03
N VAL A 741 -14.85 0.73 32.33
CA VAL A 741 -15.01 1.95 31.54
C VAL A 741 -16.10 1.81 30.48
N ARG A 742 -16.25 0.61 29.87
CA ARG A 742 -17.26 0.36 28.85
C ARG A 742 -18.08 -0.89 29.11
N TYR A 743 -17.50 -2.07 28.97
CA TYR A 743 -18.25 -3.33 29.04
C TYR A 743 -17.80 -4.16 30.24
N GLY A 744 -18.72 -4.88 30.87
CA GLY A 744 -18.36 -5.92 31.83
C GLY A 744 -17.71 -7.09 31.09
N LEU A 745 -18.51 -7.89 30.39
CA LEU A 745 -18.04 -9.00 29.54
C LEU A 745 -18.49 -8.77 28.09
N ASP A 746 -17.54 -8.78 27.15
CA ASP A 746 -17.77 -8.56 25.71
C ASP A 746 -17.29 -9.75 24.85
N PRO A 747 -18.06 -10.86 24.75
CA PRO A 747 -17.79 -11.89 23.78
C PRO A 747 -18.19 -11.45 22.38
N HIS A 748 -17.24 -11.51 21.46
CA HIS A 748 -17.34 -10.83 20.18
C HIS A 748 -16.91 -11.74 19.02
N ASP A 749 -17.41 -11.50 17.80
CA ASP A 749 -16.97 -12.14 16.54
C ASP A 749 -16.81 -13.67 16.66
N ASP A 750 -17.94 -14.37 16.65
CA ASP A 750 -18.00 -15.84 16.65
C ASP A 750 -17.46 -16.51 17.92
N SER A 751 -17.62 -15.84 19.07
CA SER A 751 -17.44 -16.48 20.39
C SER A 751 -18.68 -17.30 20.75
N ASN A 752 -18.54 -18.63 20.73
CA ASN A 752 -19.66 -19.57 20.65
C ASN A 752 -19.63 -20.64 21.74
N GLY A 753 -20.83 -21.12 22.11
CA GLY A 753 -20.99 -22.22 23.06
C GLY A 753 -20.58 -21.86 24.49
N PHE A 754 -20.66 -20.59 24.88
CA PHE A 754 -20.30 -20.14 26.22
C PHE A 754 -21.38 -20.52 27.23
N LEU A 755 -20.94 -20.81 28.45
CA LEU A 755 -21.79 -20.77 29.63
C LEU A 755 -21.40 -19.55 30.48
N VAL A 756 -22.33 -18.59 30.59
CA VAL A 756 -22.22 -17.42 31.46
C VAL A 756 -23.23 -17.58 32.57
N GLU A 757 -22.78 -17.99 33.75
CA GLU A 757 -23.68 -18.27 34.87
C GLU A 757 -23.26 -17.72 36.24
N ASN A 758 -24.25 -17.39 37.06
CA ASN A 758 -24.04 -16.94 38.43
C ASN A 758 -23.12 -15.70 38.53
N ASN A 759 -23.03 -14.87 37.48
CA ASN A 759 -22.19 -13.68 37.47
C ASN A 759 -22.97 -12.42 37.86
N LYS A 760 -22.27 -11.40 38.32
CA LYS A 760 -22.80 -10.05 38.55
C LYS A 760 -22.18 -9.05 37.57
N PHE A 761 -23.02 -8.26 36.91
CA PHE A 761 -22.60 -7.20 35.97
C PHE A 761 -23.19 -5.86 36.39
N TYR A 762 -22.38 -4.96 36.95
CA TYR A 762 -22.94 -3.73 37.51
C TYR A 762 -22.08 -2.48 37.41
N ASN A 763 -22.71 -1.31 37.35
CA ASN A 763 -22.05 -0.01 37.29
C ASN A 763 -21.05 0.13 36.12
N ASN A 764 -21.25 -0.59 35.01
CA ASN A 764 -20.37 -0.48 33.84
C ASN A 764 -20.77 0.70 32.94
N GLY A 765 -19.78 1.33 32.30
CA GLY A 765 -19.96 2.54 31.51
C GLY A 765 -20.75 2.37 30.20
N SER A 766 -21.16 1.16 29.84
CA SER A 766 -22.06 0.84 28.73
C SER A 766 -22.95 -0.36 29.07
N HIS A 767 -22.60 -1.58 28.65
CA HIS A 767 -23.41 -2.78 28.87
C HIS A 767 -22.80 -3.63 29.99
N GLY A 768 -23.64 -4.34 30.74
CA GLY A 768 -23.18 -5.36 31.67
C GLY A 768 -22.56 -6.53 30.92
N LEU A 769 -23.38 -7.20 30.10
CA LEU A 769 -22.99 -8.30 29.22
C LEU A 769 -23.40 -7.98 27.78
N ILE A 770 -22.50 -8.17 26.82
CA ILE A 770 -22.78 -8.01 25.40
C ILE A 770 -22.18 -9.16 24.59
N PHE A 771 -23.03 -9.89 23.86
CA PHE A 771 -22.60 -10.79 22.79
C PHE A 771 -22.79 -10.10 21.44
N SER A 772 -21.71 -9.95 20.67
CA SER A 772 -21.72 -9.12 19.46
C SER A 772 -21.05 -9.80 18.26
N LYS A 773 -21.73 -9.79 17.12
CA LYS A 773 -21.28 -10.35 15.82
C LYS A 773 -21.18 -11.88 15.82
N ARG A 774 -22.30 -12.53 15.49
CA ARG A 774 -22.42 -13.99 15.26
C ARG A 774 -21.99 -14.83 16.46
N CYS A 775 -22.22 -14.34 17.67
CA CYS A 775 -22.06 -15.16 18.86
C CYS A 775 -23.32 -16.01 19.04
N VAL A 776 -23.19 -17.32 18.84
CA VAL A 776 -24.32 -18.24 18.77
C VAL A 776 -24.22 -19.36 19.80
N ARG A 777 -25.38 -19.96 20.12
CA ARG A 777 -25.48 -21.15 20.98
C ARG A 777 -24.91 -20.96 22.38
N ASN A 778 -24.92 -19.73 22.89
CA ASN A 778 -24.49 -19.40 24.25
C ASN A 778 -25.66 -19.51 25.24
N THR A 779 -25.33 -19.88 26.47
CA THR A 779 -26.26 -19.95 27.60
C THR A 779 -25.90 -18.89 28.63
N ILE A 780 -26.83 -17.98 28.90
CA ILE A 780 -26.71 -16.90 29.87
C ILE A 780 -27.75 -17.17 30.95
N ARG A 781 -27.33 -17.67 32.11
CA ARG A 781 -28.26 -18.07 33.18
C ARG A 781 -27.91 -17.62 34.58
N ASN A 782 -28.90 -17.40 35.43
CA ASN A 782 -28.68 -17.07 36.85
C ASN A 782 -27.76 -15.86 37.09
N ASN A 783 -27.68 -14.92 36.14
CA ASN A 783 -26.84 -13.73 36.30
C ASN A 783 -27.67 -12.57 36.87
N ILE A 784 -26.99 -11.65 37.53
CA ILE A 784 -27.56 -10.40 38.03
C ILE A 784 -26.92 -9.24 37.28
N SER A 785 -27.71 -8.44 36.56
CA SER A 785 -27.18 -7.32 35.76
C SER A 785 -27.91 -6.01 36.03
N TYR A 786 -27.23 -5.03 36.63
CA TYR A 786 -27.88 -3.81 37.09
C TYR A 786 -27.04 -2.54 37.06
N ASN A 787 -27.69 -1.38 37.05
CA ASN A 787 -27.05 -0.06 37.07
C ASN A 787 -25.99 0.14 35.96
N ASN A 788 -26.11 -0.55 34.83
CA ASN A 788 -25.24 -0.32 33.68
C ASN A 788 -25.79 0.86 32.86
N LYS A 789 -24.90 1.68 32.29
CA LYS A 789 -25.30 2.92 31.60
C LYS A 789 -26.29 2.69 30.45
N LEU A 790 -26.19 1.55 29.78
CA LEU A 790 -27.03 1.17 28.63
C LEU A 790 -27.82 -0.10 28.93
N HIS A 791 -27.30 -1.28 28.61
CA HIS A 791 -28.09 -2.52 28.64
C HIS A 791 -27.60 -3.42 29.77
N GLY A 792 -28.52 -4.15 30.39
CA GLY A 792 -28.13 -5.26 31.26
C GLY A 792 -27.47 -6.35 30.42
N ILE A 793 -28.25 -6.92 29.50
CA ILE A 793 -27.80 -7.96 28.56
C ILE A 793 -28.10 -7.49 27.12
N MET A 794 -27.13 -7.60 26.24
CA MET A 794 -27.29 -7.26 24.81
C MET A 794 -26.85 -8.42 23.91
N LEU A 795 -27.71 -8.78 22.95
CA LEU A 795 -27.35 -9.58 21.78
C LEU A 795 -27.33 -8.66 20.55
N HIS A 796 -26.21 -8.63 19.85
CA HIS A 796 -25.93 -7.67 18.79
C HIS A 796 -25.39 -8.38 17.54
N GLU A 797 -25.89 -7.98 16.37
CA GLU A 797 -25.38 -8.35 15.05
C GLU A 797 -25.28 -9.87 14.81
N LEU A 798 -26.39 -10.50 14.42
CA LEU A 798 -26.49 -11.92 14.08
C LEU A 798 -26.12 -12.87 15.23
N SER A 799 -26.21 -12.40 16.47
CA SER A 799 -25.98 -13.22 17.66
C SER A 799 -27.25 -14.02 17.96
N ASN A 800 -27.38 -15.14 17.24
CA ASN A 800 -28.60 -15.94 17.14
C ASN A 800 -28.53 -17.22 17.99
N GLU A 801 -29.69 -17.87 18.21
CA GLU A 801 -29.75 -19.19 18.85
C GLU A 801 -29.14 -19.20 20.27
N ASN A 802 -29.20 -18.08 20.99
CA ASN A 802 -28.77 -17.97 22.38
C ASN A 802 -29.95 -18.14 23.33
N VAL A 803 -29.65 -18.59 24.54
CA VAL A 803 -30.61 -18.75 25.63
C VAL A 803 -30.25 -17.79 26.77
N ILE A 804 -31.17 -16.89 27.09
CA ILE A 804 -31.11 -15.98 28.24
C ILE A 804 -32.20 -16.41 29.21
N ARG A 805 -31.82 -17.04 30.33
CA ARG A 805 -32.78 -17.58 31.29
C ARG A 805 -32.45 -17.37 32.75
N ASP A 806 -33.45 -17.32 33.63
CA ASP A 806 -33.23 -17.20 35.08
C ASP A 806 -32.40 -15.97 35.51
N ASN A 807 -32.32 -14.92 34.69
CA ASN A 807 -31.51 -13.75 35.02
C ASN A 807 -32.35 -12.68 35.73
N MET A 808 -31.69 -11.93 36.61
CA MET A 808 -32.24 -10.75 37.27
C MET A 808 -31.65 -9.50 36.64
N VAL A 809 -32.46 -8.70 35.93
CA VAL A 809 -31.98 -7.57 35.13
C VAL A 809 -32.74 -6.29 35.46
N TYR A 810 -32.08 -5.33 36.12
CA TYR A 810 -32.78 -4.15 36.65
C TYR A 810 -31.98 -2.85 36.67
N ASN A 811 -32.66 -1.71 36.73
CA ASN A 811 -32.04 -0.38 36.76
C ASN A 811 -31.09 -0.05 35.59
N ASN A 812 -31.30 -0.65 34.42
CA ASN A 812 -30.56 -0.32 33.20
C ASN A 812 -31.43 0.56 32.27
N ARG A 813 -30.85 1.10 31.19
CA ARG A 813 -31.64 1.77 30.15
C ARG A 813 -32.55 0.75 29.44
N GLU A 814 -31.98 -0.35 28.97
CA GLU A 814 -32.79 -1.50 28.53
C GLU A 814 -32.40 -2.70 29.36
N GLY A 815 -33.35 -3.53 29.77
CA GLY A 815 -33.05 -4.77 30.47
C GLY A 815 -32.29 -5.72 29.52
N ILE A 816 -33.02 -6.27 28.56
CA ILE A 816 -32.48 -7.15 27.51
C ILE A 816 -32.71 -6.51 26.14
N SER A 817 -31.65 -6.41 25.33
CA SER A 817 -31.69 -5.79 24.02
C SER A 817 -31.26 -6.77 22.92
N LEU A 818 -32.09 -6.93 21.89
CA LEU A 818 -31.86 -7.73 20.69
C LEU A 818 -31.73 -6.81 19.47
N ASP A 819 -30.51 -6.60 19.01
CA ASP A 819 -30.21 -5.77 17.85
C ASP A 819 -29.70 -6.66 16.69
N ASN A 820 -30.50 -6.77 15.63
CA ASN A 820 -30.22 -7.62 14.47
C ASN A 820 -29.90 -9.08 14.87
N SER A 821 -30.61 -9.62 15.87
CA SER A 821 -30.32 -10.91 16.49
C SER A 821 -31.62 -11.72 16.62
N SER A 822 -31.62 -12.90 16.01
CA SER A 822 -32.82 -13.70 15.73
C SER A 822 -32.75 -15.08 16.37
N LYS A 823 -33.90 -15.76 16.50
CA LYS A 823 -33.98 -17.14 17.02
C LYS A 823 -33.41 -17.32 18.43
N ASN A 824 -33.47 -16.28 19.25
CA ASN A 824 -33.04 -16.35 20.65
C ASN A 824 -34.22 -16.67 21.57
N ILE A 825 -33.92 -17.28 22.70
CA ILE A 825 -34.88 -17.59 23.75
C ILE A 825 -34.58 -16.70 24.96
N ILE A 826 -35.56 -15.91 25.39
CA ILE A 826 -35.56 -15.13 26.62
C ILE A 826 -36.62 -15.74 27.51
N ALA A 827 -36.22 -16.56 28.49
CA ALA A 827 -37.14 -17.35 29.30
C ALA A 827 -36.94 -17.17 30.81
N GLU A 828 -38.00 -17.12 31.61
CA GLU A 828 -37.88 -17.22 33.08
C GLU A 828 -37.00 -16.13 33.73
N ASN A 829 -36.89 -14.94 33.11
CA ASN A 829 -36.12 -13.82 33.65
C ASN A 829 -36.99 -12.87 34.46
N LYS A 830 -36.38 -12.21 35.46
CA LYS A 830 -36.95 -11.08 36.20
C LYS A 830 -36.37 -9.77 35.68
N ILE A 831 -37.19 -8.95 35.03
CA ILE A 831 -36.76 -7.75 34.30
C ILE A 831 -37.54 -6.53 34.78
N PHE A 832 -36.93 -5.70 35.64
CA PHE A 832 -37.67 -4.66 36.35
C PHE A 832 -36.89 -3.36 36.56
N TYR A 833 -37.59 -2.23 36.80
CA TYR A 833 -37.00 -0.89 36.97
C TYR A 833 -36.09 -0.37 35.84
N ASN A 834 -36.07 -1.02 34.67
CA ASN A 834 -35.34 -0.53 33.51
C ASN A 834 -36.14 0.59 32.83
N LYS A 835 -35.52 1.35 31.92
CA LYS A 835 -36.31 2.26 31.08
C LYS A 835 -37.22 1.48 30.12
N ARG A 836 -36.76 0.39 29.50
CA ARG A 836 -37.62 -0.64 28.86
C ARG A 836 -37.12 -2.04 29.24
N GLY A 837 -38.04 -3.01 29.33
CA GLY A 837 -37.73 -4.38 29.72
C GLY A 837 -36.96 -5.14 28.63
N VAL A 838 -37.67 -5.59 27.60
CA VAL A 838 -37.11 -6.28 26.43
C VAL A 838 -37.30 -5.41 25.17
N LEU A 839 -36.21 -5.15 24.45
CA LEU A 839 -36.21 -4.45 23.18
C LEU A 839 -35.76 -5.40 22.06
N ALA A 840 -36.56 -5.53 21.00
CA ALA A 840 -36.10 -6.08 19.72
C ALA A 840 -36.14 -5.01 18.63
N ASP A 841 -35.00 -4.81 17.95
CA ASP A 841 -34.81 -3.79 16.93
C ASP A 841 -34.06 -4.35 15.70
N LYS A 842 -34.12 -3.63 14.58
CA LYS A 842 -33.61 -4.03 13.27
C LYS A 842 -34.14 -5.42 12.91
N LYS A 843 -33.36 -6.27 12.24
CA LYS A 843 -33.81 -7.59 11.76
C LYS A 843 -33.67 -8.66 12.85
N SER A 844 -34.29 -8.42 14.00
CA SER A 844 -34.39 -9.37 15.12
C SER A 844 -35.71 -10.13 15.03
N THR A 845 -35.71 -11.27 14.33
CA THR A 845 -36.91 -12.07 14.05
C THR A 845 -36.88 -13.43 14.75
N ASP A 846 -38.02 -14.12 14.81
CA ASP A 846 -38.12 -15.48 15.35
C ASP A 846 -37.65 -15.63 16.81
N ASN A 847 -37.65 -14.56 17.60
CA ASN A 847 -37.27 -14.65 19.01
C ASN A 847 -38.48 -15.07 19.85
N LEU A 848 -38.19 -15.90 20.86
CA LEU A 848 -39.17 -16.37 21.85
C LEU A 848 -38.92 -15.66 23.18
N ILE A 849 -39.91 -14.90 23.62
CA ILE A 849 -39.93 -14.24 24.93
C ILE A 849 -41.01 -14.93 25.75
N GLU A 850 -40.62 -15.81 26.68
CA GLU A 850 -41.58 -16.64 27.42
C GLU A 850 -41.37 -16.69 28.93
N LYS A 851 -42.46 -16.81 29.71
CA LYS A 851 -42.38 -17.03 31.16
C LYS A 851 -41.54 -16.00 31.94
N ASN A 852 -41.40 -14.79 31.42
CA ASN A 852 -40.66 -13.73 32.08
C ASN A 852 -41.58 -12.91 32.99
N GLU A 853 -41.02 -12.40 34.07
CA GLU A 853 -41.62 -11.39 34.93
C GLU A 853 -41.03 -10.02 34.51
N ILE A 854 -41.80 -9.25 33.73
CA ILE A 854 -41.37 -7.97 33.14
C ILE A 854 -42.20 -6.84 33.77
N THR A 855 -41.73 -6.34 34.90
CA THR A 855 -42.51 -5.48 35.79
C THR A 855 -41.87 -4.13 36.04
N GLU A 856 -42.67 -3.10 36.32
CA GLU A 856 -42.18 -1.80 36.84
C GLU A 856 -41.11 -1.12 35.96
N ASN A 857 -41.12 -1.35 34.64
CA ASN A 857 -40.23 -0.65 33.71
C ASN A 857 -40.84 0.70 33.33
N ARG A 858 -40.03 1.75 33.31
CA ARG A 858 -40.50 3.15 33.20
C ARG A 858 -41.30 3.40 31.92
N GLN A 859 -40.99 2.69 30.84
CA GLN A 859 -41.71 2.77 29.57
C GLN A 859 -42.38 1.43 29.24
N TYR A 860 -41.68 0.54 28.54
CA TYR A 860 -42.33 -0.61 27.89
C TYR A 860 -41.84 -1.91 28.51
N GLY A 861 -42.74 -2.87 28.71
CA GLY A 861 -42.38 -4.23 29.06
C GLY A 861 -41.63 -4.89 27.91
N VAL A 862 -42.33 -5.10 26.78
CA VAL A 862 -41.74 -5.57 25.52
C VAL A 862 -41.92 -4.51 24.43
N TYR A 863 -40.86 -4.25 23.66
CA TYR A 863 -40.90 -3.28 22.56
C TYR A 863 -40.30 -3.83 21.26
N PHE A 864 -41.13 -3.92 20.23
CA PHE A 864 -40.72 -4.29 18.87
C PHE A 864 -40.63 -3.07 17.96
N TYR A 865 -39.41 -2.79 17.50
CA TYR A 865 -39.04 -1.65 16.69
C TYR A 865 -38.28 -2.06 15.41
N GLY A 866 -38.10 -1.11 14.48
CA GLY A 866 -37.34 -1.36 13.25
C GLY A 866 -37.99 -2.41 12.34
N GLN A 867 -37.31 -3.55 12.17
CA GLN A 867 -37.75 -4.69 11.35
C GLN A 867 -37.95 -5.97 12.17
N ALA A 868 -38.17 -5.85 13.48
CA ALA A 868 -38.30 -6.97 14.41
C ALA A 868 -39.70 -7.61 14.30
N GLY A 869 -39.94 -8.36 13.23
CA GLY A 869 -41.18 -9.13 13.03
C GLY A 869 -41.03 -10.61 13.43
N GLU A 870 -42.13 -11.36 13.35
CA GLU A 870 -42.12 -12.83 13.56
C GLU A 870 -41.65 -13.25 14.97
N ASN A 871 -41.76 -12.37 15.97
CA ASN A 871 -41.41 -12.70 17.35
C ASN A 871 -42.64 -13.19 18.12
N VAL A 872 -42.40 -14.05 19.12
CA VAL A 872 -43.44 -14.61 20.00
C VAL A 872 -43.22 -14.14 21.42
N VAL A 873 -44.24 -13.51 22.00
CA VAL A 873 -44.33 -13.13 23.41
C VAL A 873 -45.40 -14.01 24.04
N ARG A 874 -45.02 -14.99 24.87
CA ARG A 874 -45.99 -15.90 25.49
C ARG A 874 -45.81 -16.20 26.97
N ASP A 875 -46.90 -16.46 27.67
CA ASP A 875 -46.86 -16.94 29.06
C ASP A 875 -46.07 -15.99 30.01
N ASN A 876 -45.95 -14.70 29.68
CA ASN A 876 -45.24 -13.73 30.51
C ASN A 876 -46.18 -12.98 31.45
N ILE A 877 -45.63 -12.48 32.55
CA ILE A 877 -46.26 -11.48 33.42
C ILE A 877 -45.69 -10.12 33.05
N LEU A 878 -46.51 -9.24 32.49
CA LEU A 878 -46.14 -7.86 32.15
C LEU A 878 -46.97 -6.89 32.99
N ALA A 879 -46.40 -6.33 34.04
CA ALA A 879 -47.16 -5.48 34.97
C ALA A 879 -46.50 -4.14 35.31
N PHE A 880 -47.31 -3.13 35.64
CA PHE A 880 -46.82 -1.82 36.10
C PHE A 880 -45.87 -1.10 35.12
N ASN A 881 -46.00 -1.35 33.81
CA ASN A 881 -45.26 -0.62 32.77
C ASN A 881 -46.14 0.50 32.20
N THR A 882 -45.53 1.50 31.54
CA THR A 882 -46.33 2.45 30.72
C THR A 882 -47.04 1.73 29.58
N VAL A 883 -46.39 0.77 28.93
CA VAL A 883 -47.04 -0.14 27.97
C VAL A 883 -46.57 -1.56 28.26
N GLY A 884 -47.49 -2.53 28.37
CA GLY A 884 -47.13 -3.94 28.51
C GLY A 884 -46.36 -4.42 27.28
N VAL A 885 -47.00 -4.42 26.12
CA VAL A 885 -46.38 -4.79 24.83
C VAL A 885 -46.59 -3.67 23.79
N TYR A 886 -45.50 -3.13 23.25
CA TYR A 886 -45.50 -2.10 22.21
C TYR A 886 -44.99 -2.66 20.89
N ILE A 887 -45.82 -2.66 19.85
CA ILE A 887 -45.52 -3.21 18.52
C ILE A 887 -45.56 -2.14 17.43
N LYS A 888 -44.45 -1.97 16.71
CA LYS A 888 -44.35 -1.13 15.48
C LYS A 888 -44.08 -1.93 14.21
N THR A 889 -43.97 -3.24 14.35
CA THR A 889 -43.50 -4.18 13.33
C THR A 889 -44.58 -5.21 13.02
N ASN A 890 -44.27 -6.18 12.17
CA ASN A 890 -45.27 -7.05 11.55
C ASN A 890 -45.16 -8.49 12.04
N ALA A 891 -46.24 -9.25 11.90
CA ALA A 891 -46.24 -10.71 12.09
C ALA A 891 -45.78 -11.21 13.47
N ASN A 892 -45.88 -10.39 14.53
CA ASN A 892 -45.57 -10.83 15.89
C ASN A 892 -46.80 -11.46 16.55
N SER A 893 -46.57 -12.39 17.47
CA SER A 893 -47.62 -13.06 18.25
C SER A 893 -47.48 -12.73 19.73
N VAL A 894 -48.56 -12.25 20.34
CA VAL A 894 -48.69 -12.01 21.78
C VAL A 894 -49.75 -12.96 22.30
N LEU A 895 -49.33 -14.01 23.00
CA LEU A 895 -50.16 -15.20 23.32
C LEU A 895 -50.13 -15.52 24.81
N ASN A 896 -51.27 -15.82 25.44
CA ASN A 896 -51.28 -16.37 26.82
C ASN A 896 -50.55 -15.52 27.89
N ASN A 897 -50.44 -14.20 27.72
CA ASN A 897 -49.75 -13.36 28.69
C ASN A 897 -50.73 -12.82 29.75
N GLN A 898 -50.24 -12.63 30.97
CA GLN A 898 -50.88 -11.83 32.01
C GLN A 898 -50.35 -10.40 31.92
N ILE A 899 -51.18 -9.47 31.45
CA ILE A 899 -50.83 -8.06 31.23
C ILE A 899 -51.65 -7.20 32.18
N ASP A 900 -51.06 -6.83 33.32
CA ASP A 900 -51.80 -6.29 34.46
C ASP A 900 -51.32 -4.89 34.88
N GLN A 901 -52.22 -3.98 35.23
CA GLN A 901 -51.89 -2.68 35.84
C GLN A 901 -50.85 -1.86 35.03
N ASN A 902 -50.92 -1.92 33.70
CA ASN A 902 -50.12 -1.08 32.81
C ASN A 902 -50.92 0.18 32.41
N LYS A 903 -50.27 1.27 31.96
CA LYS A 903 -51.07 2.39 31.42
C LYS A 903 -51.82 1.99 30.15
N VAL A 904 -51.15 1.25 29.28
CA VAL A 904 -51.75 0.58 28.12
C VAL A 904 -51.31 -0.88 28.13
N GLY A 905 -52.23 -1.83 27.99
CA GLY A 905 -51.88 -3.26 27.92
C GLY A 905 -51.04 -3.56 26.67
N VAL A 906 -51.65 -3.43 25.49
CA VAL A 906 -50.99 -3.65 24.19
C VAL A 906 -51.17 -2.44 23.28
N TYR A 907 -50.09 -1.97 22.64
CA TYR A 907 -50.10 -0.82 21.73
C TYR A 907 -49.51 -1.16 20.36
N PHE A 908 -50.33 -1.09 19.31
CA PHE A 908 -49.93 -1.10 17.90
C PHE A 908 -49.77 0.31 17.32
N LEU A 909 -48.65 0.60 16.65
CA LEU A 909 -48.42 1.90 16.01
C LEU A 909 -47.90 1.80 14.56
N GLY A 910 -48.41 2.68 13.70
CA GLY A 910 -47.87 2.97 12.38
C GLY A 910 -48.14 1.85 11.37
N LYS A 911 -47.09 1.15 10.93
CA LYS A 911 -47.17 0.12 9.89
C LYS A 911 -47.33 -1.31 10.44
N ALA A 912 -47.59 -1.47 11.73
CA ALA A 912 -47.73 -2.77 12.37
C ALA A 912 -48.90 -3.56 11.76
N LYS A 913 -48.60 -4.60 10.98
CA LYS A 913 -49.59 -5.44 10.28
C LYS A 913 -49.43 -6.92 10.59
N ASN A 914 -50.52 -7.67 10.46
CA ASN A 914 -50.56 -9.13 10.61
C ASN A 914 -50.04 -9.62 11.98
N ASN A 915 -50.08 -8.77 13.01
CA ASN A 915 -49.75 -9.23 14.36
C ASN A 915 -50.97 -9.97 14.94
N ARG A 916 -50.72 -10.97 15.78
CA ARG A 916 -51.74 -11.76 16.46
C ARG A 916 -51.72 -11.47 17.96
N LEU A 917 -52.86 -11.10 18.50
CA LEU A 917 -53.11 -11.03 19.93
C LEU A 917 -54.16 -12.08 20.28
N ASP A 918 -53.83 -13.10 21.09
CA ASP A 918 -54.77 -14.18 21.39
C ASP A 918 -54.57 -14.75 22.80
N SER A 919 -55.68 -15.10 23.47
CA SER A 919 -55.68 -15.77 24.77
C SER A 919 -54.93 -15.03 25.90
N ASN A 920 -54.81 -13.70 25.83
CA ASN A 920 -54.17 -12.90 26.88
C ASN A 920 -55.20 -12.44 27.93
N VAL A 921 -54.76 -12.33 29.18
CA VAL A 921 -55.53 -11.71 30.26
C VAL A 921 -55.00 -10.29 30.47
N ILE A 922 -55.78 -9.28 30.06
CA ILE A 922 -55.42 -7.86 30.17
C ILE A 922 -56.33 -7.19 31.19
N THR A 923 -55.78 -6.85 32.35
CA THR A 923 -56.52 -6.37 33.51
C THR A 923 -56.04 -5.00 33.99
N TYR A 924 -56.96 -4.18 34.50
CA TYR A 924 -56.66 -2.95 35.24
C TYR A 924 -55.75 -1.94 34.51
N SER A 925 -55.92 -1.76 33.20
CA SER A 925 -55.13 -0.76 32.46
C SER A 925 -55.61 0.67 32.72
N ASP A 926 -54.69 1.62 33.01
CA ASP A 926 -55.05 3.00 33.36
C ASP A 926 -55.70 3.79 32.23
N VAL A 927 -55.39 3.44 30.97
CA VAL A 927 -55.86 4.15 29.78
C VAL A 927 -56.62 3.22 28.83
N TYR A 928 -55.98 2.17 28.28
CA TYR A 928 -56.63 1.23 27.35
C TYR A 928 -56.08 -0.19 27.56
N GLY A 929 -56.93 -1.21 27.44
CA GLY A 929 -56.46 -2.60 27.38
C GLY A 929 -55.66 -2.85 26.10
N VAL A 930 -56.27 -2.55 24.95
CA VAL A 930 -55.64 -2.61 23.63
C VAL A 930 -55.85 -1.28 22.89
N TYR A 931 -54.76 -0.70 22.39
CA TYR A 931 -54.79 0.55 21.62
C TYR A 931 -54.10 0.39 20.27
N GLY A 932 -54.78 0.80 19.19
CA GLY A 932 -54.26 0.70 17.82
C GLY A 932 -54.30 2.05 17.10
N LYS A 933 -53.12 2.54 16.70
CA LYS A 933 -52.96 3.70 15.80
C LYS A 933 -52.13 3.29 14.57
N VAL A 934 -52.73 2.51 13.68
CA VAL A 934 -52.12 2.04 12.44
C VAL A 934 -52.64 2.83 11.24
N SER A 935 -51.94 2.76 10.10
CA SER A 935 -52.37 3.39 8.85
C SER A 935 -53.61 2.69 8.26
N ASP A 936 -54.40 3.41 7.46
CA ASP A 936 -55.60 2.87 6.81
C ASP A 936 -55.27 1.63 5.96
N GLY A 937 -56.15 0.61 6.03
CA GLY A 937 -56.00 -0.65 5.30
C GLY A 937 -54.98 -1.64 5.91
N ILE A 938 -54.52 -1.42 7.13
CA ILE A 938 -53.63 -2.34 7.88
C ILE A 938 -54.41 -3.02 9.00
N PHE A 939 -54.46 -4.35 8.98
CA PHE A 939 -55.15 -5.15 9.99
C PHE A 939 -54.18 -5.93 10.88
N ASN A 940 -54.59 -6.11 12.14
CA ASN A 940 -53.98 -7.02 13.09
C ASN A 940 -55.10 -7.90 13.66
N LEU A 941 -54.79 -9.17 13.93
CA LEU A 941 -55.75 -10.17 14.36
C LEU A 941 -55.90 -10.13 15.88
N MET A 942 -57.13 -9.91 16.36
CA MET A 942 -57.49 -10.05 17.76
C MET A 942 -58.37 -11.29 17.96
N GLY A 943 -57.82 -12.34 18.57
CA GLY A 943 -58.57 -13.56 18.85
C GLY A 943 -59.65 -13.37 19.93
N ASP A 944 -60.73 -14.13 19.83
CA ASP A 944 -61.89 -14.06 20.75
C ASP A 944 -61.55 -14.46 22.20
N ASN A 945 -60.45 -15.17 22.42
CA ASN A 945 -60.07 -15.68 23.73
C ASN A 945 -59.34 -14.66 24.61
N ASN A 946 -59.14 -13.41 24.15
CA ASN A 946 -58.55 -12.37 24.99
C ASN A 946 -59.54 -11.88 26.04
N LEU A 947 -59.14 -11.90 27.31
CA LEU A 947 -59.95 -11.45 28.43
C LEU A 947 -59.55 -10.03 28.85
N LEU A 948 -60.43 -9.06 28.62
CA LEU A 948 -60.23 -7.65 28.98
C LEU A 948 -61.11 -7.31 30.19
N ILE A 949 -60.52 -6.95 31.34
CA ILE A 949 -61.27 -6.74 32.59
C ILE A 949 -60.87 -5.42 33.26
N LYS A 950 -61.88 -4.61 33.60
CA LYS A 950 -61.77 -3.41 34.47
C LYS A 950 -60.72 -2.38 33.99
N ASN A 951 -60.71 -2.03 32.70
CA ASN A 951 -59.86 -0.97 32.16
C ASN A 951 -60.57 0.41 32.21
N ASN A 952 -59.82 1.49 32.48
CA ASN A 952 -60.38 2.83 32.79
C ASN A 952 -61.07 3.54 31.61
N ARG A 953 -60.65 3.30 30.36
CA ARG A 953 -61.38 3.70 29.13
C ARG A 953 -61.71 2.45 28.33
N ARG A 954 -62.61 2.54 27.33
CA ARG A 954 -63.04 1.43 26.46
C ARG A 954 -61.92 0.42 26.25
N ASP A 955 -62.17 -0.86 26.52
CA ASP A 955 -61.14 -1.91 26.56
C ASP A 955 -60.31 -1.96 25.27
N ILE A 956 -60.93 -1.63 24.14
CA ILE A 956 -60.31 -1.52 22.82
C ILE A 956 -60.58 -0.11 22.25
N ALA A 957 -59.51 0.55 21.79
CA ALA A 957 -59.59 1.77 20.98
C ALA A 957 -58.73 1.61 19.73
N ALA A 958 -59.35 1.21 18.62
CA ALA A 958 -58.70 0.92 17.34
C ALA A 958 -59.55 1.35 16.13
N VAL A 959 -58.87 1.74 15.04
CA VAL A 959 -59.48 2.02 13.72
C VAL A 959 -59.31 0.84 12.75
N ALA A 960 -58.57 -0.22 13.12
CA ALA A 960 -58.19 -1.28 12.19
C ALA A 960 -57.78 -2.62 12.87
N LEU A 961 -58.59 -3.13 13.80
CA LEU A 961 -58.48 -4.51 14.28
C LEU A 961 -59.60 -5.34 13.62
N GLU A 962 -59.22 -6.48 13.03
CA GLU A 962 -60.11 -7.57 12.61
C GLU A 962 -60.10 -8.64 13.70
#